data_AF-A0A6T2GCR1-F1
#
_entry.id   AF-A0A6T2GCR1-F1
#
_cell.length_a   1.000
_cell.length_b   1.000
_cell.length_c   1.000
_cell.angle_alpha   90.00
_cell.angle_beta   90.00
_cell.angle_gamma   90.00
#
_symmetry.space_group_name_H-M   'P 1'
#
loop_
_entity.id
_entity.type
_entity.pdbx_description
1 polymer ?
#
loop_
_entity_poly.entity_id
_entity_poly.type
_entity_poly.pdbx_seq_one_letter_code
_entity_poly.pdbx_strand_id
1 'polypeptide(L)'
;MHYCTITNPVLRDDKGDVLFDEFGAAKCRLGDEEIRFACDPFPLYPQEEVAAPGIKKLPVLKRDSAFKLQALRDFEVTDAAGKKCNRVAGDMYLFRGPGTYLPRVEEVICEEMTATVVLPGEGLRLRALIGFTDRTGVQRCVGDEWLYEQPGAYLCAVEELVVEKVSPIVLTEKVALHLEAVKDFTDRWGTLRKAGEQWLITSAITESFLKTPEINVIKTEPISILQMNEWCVVLNAWDSHTGQIRLGHREVREGPACFFLKPGERLEAGIQPAYVLGENEAVLVRARGDYTATEDGKEVFRKAGNRWMIYGPTTFVPKEAQEVIEKRSAIPLAEDEGLYVRDTKTGRVTVKKGKTYMLEADEELWEKELPKVAEDRLMKQGGTHMAYIEDRGKKTKLMGRIKSRLVSYQLPHNALAQVYNYTERRARIIFGPDLVQLDPDEEFQVMSLSGSEWIPSRPEVVMPKKSGMINTLFLFMGPESMSDVMEVETADHARLKLQLSFSWHFDVKKGDFEAAKAVFNIPDFVGDACSQLQSRIRAAVAAETFDMFHRNSAQIITVAVFGCDDKGEPRQRLYFKANRLVIDSVDIQQVECIDVATKESLQKSVKLAIEITTASQEQAARQTAQVKNQIAKGELERQILLDKSEAEKERKILLEYLAESAAIESTGASKAEAKANAEKMLIEGDSEVKMAELKAQARELELEAELDVEAERRGAELAYLKVMNEMEIEKASQMAAIETGKFQKCVGSVGRDTIAAMARAGPEMQAKLLKGLGLQGYLMTDGQSPINLMNAASSLVPGGVA
;
A
#
# COMPACT_ATOMS: atom_id res chain seq x y z
N MET A 1 93.02 -11.78 74.98
CA MET A 1 93.50 -10.86 76.04
C MET A 1 92.32 -10.03 76.52
N HIS A 2 92.26 -9.73 77.82
CA HIS A 2 91.18 -8.98 78.45
C HIS A 2 91.74 -7.75 79.17
N TYR A 3 90.88 -6.79 79.45
CA TYR A 3 91.18 -5.62 80.26
C TYR A 3 89.98 -5.28 81.15
N CYS A 4 90.22 -4.55 82.24
CA CYS A 4 89.18 -3.88 83.00
C CYS A 4 89.56 -2.40 83.19
N THR A 5 88.56 -1.56 83.40
CA THR A 5 88.74 -0.15 83.74
C THR A 5 88.41 0.04 85.21
N ILE A 6 89.28 0.72 85.94
CA ILE A 6 89.13 1.01 87.37
C ILE A 6 88.97 2.52 87.53
N THR A 7 87.93 2.93 88.24
CA THR A 7 87.69 4.32 88.63
C THR A 7 88.39 4.61 89.96
N ASN A 8 88.90 5.84 90.10
CA ASN A 8 89.64 6.30 91.26
C ASN A 8 90.86 5.42 91.62
N PRO A 9 91.78 5.16 90.66
CA PRO A 9 92.88 4.22 90.87
C PRO A 9 93.83 4.67 91.99
N VAL A 10 94.39 3.72 92.73
CA VAL A 10 95.42 4.00 93.75
C VAL A 10 96.69 4.60 93.14
N LEU A 11 97.31 5.52 93.88
CA LEU A 11 98.64 6.05 93.59
C LEU A 11 99.70 5.00 93.96
N ARG A 12 100.59 4.72 93.02
CA ARG A 12 101.72 3.81 93.19
C ARG A 12 103.03 4.58 93.09
N ASP A 13 104.05 4.11 93.79
CA ASP A 13 105.41 4.63 93.67
C ASP A 13 106.15 4.06 92.43
N ASP A 14 107.39 4.50 92.21
CA ASP A 14 108.21 4.06 91.06
C ASP A 14 108.54 2.55 91.08
N LYS A 15 108.30 1.86 92.20
CA LYS A 15 108.47 0.40 92.35
C LYS A 15 107.17 -0.38 92.21
N GLY A 16 106.03 0.32 92.08
CA GLY A 16 104.70 -0.26 91.89
C GLY A 16 103.94 -0.54 93.19
N ASP A 17 104.45 -0.08 94.35
CA ASP A 17 103.82 -0.25 95.66
C ASP A 17 102.80 0.87 95.94
N VAL A 18 101.71 0.54 96.65
CA VAL A 18 100.61 1.50 96.92
C VAL A 18 101.02 2.52 97.98
N LEU A 19 100.76 3.79 97.71
CA LEU A 19 101.02 4.90 98.61
C LEU A 19 99.87 5.09 99.60
N PHE A 20 100.19 5.13 100.89
CA PHE A 20 99.25 5.39 101.98
C PHE A 20 99.38 6.83 102.50
N ASP A 21 98.30 7.38 103.07
CA ASP A 21 98.30 8.66 103.78
C ASP A 21 98.75 8.52 105.24
N GLU A 22 98.82 9.65 105.96
CA GLU A 22 99.27 9.72 107.36
C GLU A 22 98.36 8.92 108.32
N PHE A 23 97.16 8.52 107.88
CA PHE A 23 96.18 7.74 108.64
C PHE A 23 96.09 6.26 108.19
N GLY A 24 96.94 5.85 107.24
CA GLY A 24 97.00 4.47 106.73
C GLY A 24 95.97 4.13 105.65
N ALA A 25 95.28 5.12 105.07
CA ALA A 25 94.37 4.92 103.93
C ALA A 25 95.13 5.03 102.60
N ALA A 26 94.76 4.21 101.60
CA ALA A 26 95.38 4.27 100.28
C ALA A 26 95.03 5.59 99.57
N LYS A 27 96.04 6.28 99.03
CA LYS A 27 95.80 7.51 98.26
C LYS A 27 95.30 7.15 96.87
N CYS A 28 94.12 7.63 96.49
CA CYS A 28 93.51 7.41 95.19
C CYS A 28 93.52 8.68 94.32
N ARG A 29 93.65 8.52 92.99
CA ARG A 29 93.42 9.59 92.01
C ARG A 29 91.92 9.75 91.78
N LEU A 30 91.26 10.50 92.66
CA LEU A 30 89.83 10.76 92.58
C LEU A 30 89.45 11.42 91.24
N GLY A 31 88.48 10.83 90.54
CA GLY A 31 87.96 11.33 89.26
C GLY A 31 88.77 10.91 88.03
N ASP A 32 89.81 10.09 88.18
CA ASP A 32 90.58 9.52 87.06
C ASP A 32 90.24 8.03 86.87
N GLU A 33 90.62 7.49 85.72
CA GLU A 33 90.45 6.05 85.43
C GLU A 33 91.79 5.43 85.06
N GLU A 34 91.94 4.13 85.34
CA GLU A 34 93.10 3.33 84.95
C GLU A 34 92.63 2.06 84.23
N ILE A 35 93.25 1.77 83.09
CA ILE A 35 93.02 0.53 82.34
C ILE A 35 94.06 -0.50 82.78
N ARG A 36 93.62 -1.59 83.39
CA ARG A 36 94.48 -2.72 83.76
C ARG A 36 94.32 -3.84 82.73
N PHE A 37 95.41 -4.20 82.06
CA PHE A 37 95.51 -5.35 81.17
C PHE A 37 95.76 -6.64 81.99
N ALA A 38 95.95 -7.77 81.31
CA ALA A 38 96.20 -9.05 81.99
C ALA A 38 97.39 -8.98 82.96
N CYS A 39 97.12 -9.14 84.25
CA CYS A 39 98.09 -9.17 85.34
C CYS A 39 97.66 -10.18 86.42
N ASP A 40 98.48 -10.36 87.46
CA ASP A 40 98.12 -11.17 88.62
C ASP A 40 96.85 -10.61 89.32
N PRO A 41 96.00 -11.47 89.91
CA PRO A 41 94.80 -11.01 90.61
C PRO A 41 95.12 -9.99 91.69
N PHE A 42 94.47 -8.82 91.64
CA PHE A 42 94.66 -7.73 92.59
C PHE A 42 93.36 -7.42 93.36
N PRO A 43 93.45 -7.03 94.64
CA PRO A 43 92.31 -6.51 95.38
C PRO A 43 91.96 -5.08 94.95
N LEU A 44 90.73 -4.65 95.20
CA LEU A 44 90.33 -3.25 95.10
C LEU A 44 90.57 -2.56 96.46
N TYR A 45 91.18 -1.40 96.43
CA TYR A 45 91.38 -0.57 97.62
C TYR A 45 90.12 0.25 97.93
N PRO A 46 89.95 0.77 99.17
CA PRO A 46 88.82 1.63 99.49
C PRO A 46 88.73 2.81 98.49
N GLN A 47 87.53 3.05 97.95
CA GLN A 47 87.21 4.03 96.89
C GLN A 47 87.56 3.63 95.44
N GLU A 48 88.32 2.55 95.20
CA GLU A 48 88.45 1.97 93.85
C GLU A 48 87.18 1.19 93.50
N GLU A 49 86.63 1.44 92.31
CA GLU A 49 85.53 0.64 91.76
C GLU A 49 85.87 0.16 90.35
N VAL A 50 85.39 -1.03 89.98
CA VAL A 50 85.52 -1.50 88.60
C VAL A 50 84.39 -0.92 87.77
N ALA A 51 84.72 -0.18 86.73
CA ALA A 51 83.73 0.38 85.82
C ALA A 51 82.91 -0.74 85.14
N ALA A 52 81.58 -0.60 85.12
CA ALA A 52 80.70 -1.56 84.46
C ALA A 52 81.02 -1.64 82.95
N PRO A 53 81.09 -2.85 82.34
CA PRO A 53 80.65 -4.16 82.80
C PRO A 53 81.79 -5.07 83.33
N GLY A 54 82.84 -4.53 83.96
CA GLY A 54 83.89 -5.34 84.58
C GLY A 54 85.02 -5.71 83.62
N ILE A 55 85.10 -6.99 83.23
CA ILE A 55 86.17 -7.54 82.39
C ILE A 55 85.72 -7.56 80.91
N LYS A 56 86.42 -6.83 80.05
CA LYS A 56 86.16 -6.75 78.59
C LYS A 56 87.24 -7.48 77.80
N LYS A 57 86.86 -8.09 76.67
CA LYS A 57 87.82 -8.62 75.68
C LYS A 57 88.44 -7.45 74.91
N LEU A 58 89.74 -7.53 74.62
CA LEU A 58 90.36 -6.55 73.73
C LEU A 58 89.75 -6.63 72.33
N PRO A 59 89.30 -5.50 71.74
CA PRO A 59 88.78 -5.47 70.37
C PRO A 59 89.86 -5.87 69.35
N VAL A 60 89.51 -6.78 68.44
CA VAL A 60 90.42 -7.25 67.37
C VAL A 60 89.85 -6.80 66.03
N LEU A 61 90.66 -6.08 65.25
CA LEU A 61 90.29 -5.62 63.90
C LEU A 61 90.87 -6.51 62.81
N LYS A 62 90.09 -6.69 61.75
CA LYS A 62 90.49 -7.39 60.52
C LYS A 62 91.27 -6.45 59.61
N ARG A 63 91.89 -6.98 58.54
CA ARG A 63 92.73 -6.22 57.61
C ARG A 63 92.00 -5.04 56.93
N ASP A 64 90.70 -5.20 56.65
CA ASP A 64 89.89 -4.23 55.91
C ASP A 64 88.93 -3.44 56.82
N SER A 65 89.20 -3.42 58.13
CA SER A 65 88.45 -2.62 59.09
C SER A 65 89.34 -1.71 59.94
N ALA A 66 88.76 -0.64 60.45
CA ALA A 66 89.43 0.30 61.35
C ALA A 66 88.47 0.83 62.41
N PHE A 67 88.99 1.17 63.59
CA PHE A 67 88.24 1.95 64.57
C PHE A 67 88.50 3.43 64.33
N LYS A 68 87.42 4.22 64.26
CA LYS A 68 87.46 5.67 64.34
C LYS A 68 87.51 6.04 65.82
N LEU A 69 88.61 6.64 66.23
CA LEU A 69 88.90 7.06 67.59
C LEU A 69 88.77 8.57 67.72
N GLN A 70 88.33 9.04 68.88
CA GLN A 70 88.32 10.46 69.24
C GLN A 70 89.11 10.67 70.54
N ALA A 71 90.05 11.62 70.52
CA ALA A 71 90.78 12.05 71.71
C ALA A 71 89.86 12.85 72.64
N LEU A 72 89.79 12.48 73.93
CA LEU A 72 89.00 13.17 74.95
C LEU A 72 89.79 14.28 75.65
N ARG A 73 91.11 14.13 75.75
CA ARG A 73 92.04 15.07 76.37
C ARG A 73 93.36 15.10 75.60
N ASP A 74 94.17 16.12 75.83
CA ASP A 74 95.49 16.25 75.20
C ASP A 74 96.44 15.18 75.74
N PHE A 75 97.06 14.41 74.84
CA PHE A 75 98.01 13.35 75.22
C PHE A 75 99.02 13.04 74.12
N GLU A 76 100.20 12.57 74.55
CA GLU A 76 101.25 12.14 73.62
C GLU A 76 101.16 10.64 73.38
N VAL A 77 100.98 10.26 72.11
CA VAL A 77 100.94 8.86 71.68
C VAL A 77 102.14 8.56 70.81
N THR A 78 102.83 7.46 71.11
CA THR A 78 103.75 6.89 70.12
C THR A 78 102.95 5.95 69.22
N ASP A 79 102.83 6.30 67.93
CA ASP A 79 102.19 5.45 66.92
C ASP A 79 102.97 4.14 66.75
N ALA A 80 102.33 3.13 66.12
CA ALA A 80 102.95 1.83 65.81
C ALA A 80 104.27 1.92 64.99
N ALA A 81 104.55 3.08 64.37
CA ALA A 81 105.77 3.40 63.64
C ALA A 81 106.87 4.08 64.49
N GLY A 82 106.71 4.18 65.81
CA GLY A 82 107.69 4.78 66.72
C GLY A 82 107.71 6.32 66.74
N LYS A 83 106.76 6.97 66.05
CA LYS A 83 106.65 8.43 65.97
C LYS A 83 105.79 8.96 67.13
N LYS A 84 106.30 9.96 67.86
CA LYS A 84 105.51 10.69 68.85
C LYS A 84 104.54 11.64 68.15
N CYS A 85 103.26 11.46 68.42
CA CYS A 85 102.14 12.21 67.88
C CYS A 85 101.39 12.83 69.05
N ASN A 86 101.33 14.16 69.10
CA ASN A 86 100.56 14.88 70.11
C ASN A 86 99.13 15.01 69.59
N ARG A 87 98.18 14.41 70.31
CA ARG A 87 96.75 14.46 69.99
C ARG A 87 96.11 15.53 70.86
N VAL A 88 95.32 16.41 70.25
CA VAL A 88 94.56 17.44 70.94
C VAL A 88 93.15 16.92 71.22
N ALA A 89 92.54 17.36 72.32
CA ALA A 89 91.16 17.01 72.66
C ALA A 89 90.21 17.33 71.49
N GLY A 90 89.45 16.34 71.05
CA GLY A 90 88.53 16.42 69.91
C GLY A 90 89.09 15.84 68.60
N ASP A 91 90.40 15.57 68.50
CA ASP A 91 91.00 14.98 67.29
C ASP A 91 90.40 13.61 66.98
N MET A 92 89.98 13.41 65.73
CA MET A 92 89.52 12.12 65.22
C MET A 92 90.59 11.46 64.36
N TYR A 93 90.83 10.17 64.56
CA TYR A 93 91.84 9.42 63.80
C TYR A 93 91.48 7.93 63.70
N LEU A 94 92.18 7.19 62.82
CA LEU A 94 91.89 5.77 62.59
C LEU A 94 92.95 4.86 63.19
N PHE A 95 92.52 3.85 63.94
CA PHE A 95 93.32 2.67 64.24
C PHE A 95 93.02 1.60 63.17
N ARG A 96 93.97 1.40 62.25
CA ARG A 96 93.82 0.49 61.10
C ARG A 96 94.21 -0.94 61.48
N GLY A 97 93.39 -1.91 61.09
CA GLY A 97 93.75 -3.33 61.21
C GLY A 97 94.80 -3.79 60.18
N PRO A 98 95.30 -5.03 60.30
CA PRO A 98 94.96 -6.01 61.33
C PRO A 98 95.73 -5.74 62.62
N GLY A 99 95.04 -5.76 63.76
CA GLY A 99 95.66 -5.48 65.06
C GLY A 99 94.68 -5.62 66.22
N THR A 100 95.22 -5.84 67.42
CA THR A 100 94.44 -5.75 68.66
C THR A 100 94.52 -4.33 69.18
N TYR A 101 93.37 -3.67 69.32
CA TYR A 101 93.30 -2.34 69.90
C TYR A 101 93.53 -2.41 71.40
N LEU A 102 94.45 -1.59 71.92
CA LEU A 102 94.71 -1.42 73.34
C LEU A 102 94.01 -0.16 73.80
N PRO A 103 92.87 -0.26 74.53
CA PRO A 103 92.12 0.90 74.98
C PRO A 103 92.98 1.79 75.87
N ARG A 104 92.80 3.10 75.71
CA ARG A 104 93.41 4.15 76.53
C ARG A 104 92.33 4.99 77.17
N VAL A 105 92.66 5.69 78.24
CA VAL A 105 91.69 6.53 78.97
C VAL A 105 91.51 7.89 78.29
N GLU A 106 92.49 8.27 77.49
CA GLU A 106 92.55 9.54 76.77
C GLU A 106 91.75 9.53 75.46
N GLU A 107 91.22 8.38 75.02
CA GLU A 107 90.54 8.22 73.75
C GLU A 107 89.34 7.26 73.82
N VAL A 108 88.36 7.48 72.94
CA VAL A 108 87.16 6.63 72.85
C VAL A 108 86.97 6.12 71.43
N ILE A 109 86.45 4.90 71.29
CA ILE A 109 86.01 4.36 70.00
C ILE A 109 84.67 4.99 69.65
N CYS A 110 84.61 5.72 68.54
CA CYS A 110 83.37 6.29 68.00
C CYS A 110 82.63 5.29 67.10
N GLU A 111 83.33 4.65 66.17
CA GLU A 111 82.73 3.82 65.12
C GLU A 111 83.70 2.75 64.60
N GLU A 112 83.18 1.59 64.19
CA GLU A 112 83.92 0.58 63.42
C GLU A 112 83.66 0.79 61.91
N MET A 113 84.70 1.17 61.18
CA MET A 113 84.69 1.41 59.74
C MET A 113 85.11 0.15 58.99
N THR A 114 84.41 -0.18 57.90
CA THR A 114 84.79 -1.25 56.97
C THR A 114 85.09 -0.69 55.59
N ALA A 115 86.03 -1.31 54.87
CA ALA A 115 86.38 -0.89 53.52
C ALA A 115 85.25 -1.19 52.52
N THR A 116 84.92 -0.22 51.66
CA THR A 116 83.95 -0.37 50.58
C THR A 116 84.63 -0.93 49.33
N VAL A 117 84.09 -2.00 48.75
CA VAL A 117 84.67 -2.64 47.57
C VAL A 117 84.23 -1.94 46.28
N VAL A 118 85.20 -1.42 45.53
CA VAL A 118 85.03 -0.82 44.19
C VAL A 118 85.41 -1.86 43.13
N LEU A 119 84.47 -2.26 42.27
CA LEU A 119 84.75 -3.17 41.16
C LEU A 119 85.32 -2.42 39.94
N PRO A 120 85.97 -3.11 39.00
CA PRO A 120 86.39 -2.49 37.73
C PRO A 120 85.21 -1.82 37.01
N GLY A 121 85.36 -0.54 36.65
CA GLY A 121 84.35 0.25 35.96
C GLY A 121 83.36 0.99 36.89
N GLU A 122 83.35 0.69 38.19
CA GLU A 122 82.61 1.44 39.19
C GLU A 122 83.48 2.56 39.77
N GLY A 123 82.82 3.59 40.30
CA GLY A 123 83.45 4.66 41.05
C GLY A 123 82.84 4.83 42.44
N LEU A 124 83.58 5.44 43.34
CA LEU A 124 83.10 5.77 44.67
C LEU A 124 83.16 7.29 44.85
N ARG A 125 81.99 7.91 45.03
CA ARG A 125 81.86 9.35 45.21
C ARG A 125 82.19 9.70 46.65
N LEU A 126 83.24 10.49 46.82
CA LEU A 126 83.73 10.95 48.11
C LEU A 126 83.43 12.43 48.29
N ARG A 127 83.22 12.85 49.54
CA ARG A 127 83.11 14.24 49.95
C ARG A 127 84.12 14.54 51.06
N ALA A 128 84.82 15.67 50.98
CA ALA A 128 85.75 16.11 52.01
C ALA A 128 85.00 16.76 53.18
N LEU A 129 85.24 16.27 54.40
CA LEU A 129 84.70 16.83 55.64
C LEU A 129 85.58 17.96 56.20
N ILE A 130 86.89 17.86 56.00
CA ILE A 130 87.88 18.89 56.36
C ILE A 130 88.82 19.12 55.17
N GLY A 131 89.59 20.22 55.19
CA GLY A 131 90.59 20.46 54.15
C GLY A 131 91.78 19.53 54.30
N PHE A 132 92.10 18.73 53.28
CA PHE A 132 93.23 17.79 53.31
C PHE A 132 93.75 17.49 51.90
N THR A 133 94.85 16.74 51.79
CA THR A 133 95.34 16.23 50.50
C THR A 133 94.90 14.78 50.33
N ASP A 134 94.16 14.50 49.26
CA ASP A 134 93.63 13.17 48.99
C ASP A 134 94.71 12.16 48.57
N ARG A 135 94.31 10.89 48.41
CA ARG A 135 95.23 9.80 48.00
C ARG A 135 95.82 9.96 46.60
N THR A 136 95.19 10.77 45.76
CA THR A 136 95.66 11.07 44.41
C THR A 136 96.59 12.28 44.37
N GLY A 137 96.85 12.92 45.53
CA GLY A 137 97.72 14.07 45.67
C GLY A 137 97.03 15.41 45.41
N VAL A 138 95.70 15.44 45.30
CA VAL A 138 94.91 16.65 45.05
C VAL A 138 94.51 17.28 46.37
N GLN A 139 94.71 18.60 46.52
CA GLN A 139 94.19 19.34 47.67
C GLN A 139 92.67 19.47 47.57
N ARG A 140 91.96 19.03 48.62
CA ARG A 140 90.51 19.09 48.73
C ARG A 140 90.13 20.11 49.79
N CYS A 141 89.19 20.99 49.44
CA CYS A 141 88.54 21.90 50.36
C CYS A 141 87.33 21.24 51.02
N VAL A 142 86.86 21.82 52.13
CA VAL A 142 85.67 21.34 52.84
C VAL A 142 84.46 21.35 51.91
N GLY A 143 83.77 20.22 51.79
CA GLY A 143 82.60 20.05 50.94
C GLY A 143 82.90 19.65 49.49
N ASP A 144 84.16 19.61 49.07
CA ASP A 144 84.52 19.14 47.72
C ASP A 144 84.10 17.69 47.51
N GLU A 145 83.56 17.40 46.34
CA GLU A 145 83.20 16.05 45.92
C GLU A 145 84.01 15.61 44.72
N TRP A 146 84.43 14.34 44.73
CA TRP A 146 85.17 13.74 43.62
C TRP A 146 84.87 12.25 43.52
N LEU A 147 85.32 11.65 42.42
CA LEU A 147 85.12 10.23 42.14
C LEU A 147 86.45 9.48 42.28
N TYR A 148 86.43 8.40 43.06
CA TYR A 148 87.54 7.45 43.19
C TYR A 148 87.27 6.21 42.33
N GLU A 149 88.12 5.97 41.31
CA GLU A 149 87.88 4.95 40.27
C GLU A 149 88.79 3.71 40.40
N GLN A 150 89.76 3.70 41.32
CA GLN A 150 90.70 2.57 41.41
C GLN A 150 90.01 1.34 42.02
N PRO A 151 90.09 0.16 41.38
CA PRO A 151 89.44 -1.04 41.88
C PRO A 151 90.12 -1.55 43.15
N GLY A 152 89.33 -2.04 44.10
CA GLY A 152 89.82 -2.60 45.36
C GLY A 152 88.99 -2.21 46.58
N ALA A 153 89.45 -2.64 47.75
CA ALA A 153 88.84 -2.29 49.03
C ALA A 153 89.26 -0.87 49.45
N TYR A 154 88.31 0.06 49.46
CA TYR A 154 88.52 1.44 49.86
C TYR A 154 88.12 1.67 51.32
N LEU A 155 89.09 1.74 52.21
CA LEU A 155 88.86 2.14 53.61
C LEU A 155 88.81 3.67 53.70
N CYS A 156 87.66 4.26 54.02
CA CYS A 156 87.49 5.71 54.10
C CYS A 156 88.40 6.35 55.15
N ALA A 157 89.04 7.47 54.83
CA ALA A 157 89.77 8.27 55.82
C ALA A 157 88.80 9.02 56.76
N VAL A 158 89.30 9.63 57.84
CA VAL A 158 88.44 10.40 58.77
C VAL A 158 87.90 11.67 58.12
N GLU A 159 88.72 12.23 57.24
CA GLU A 159 88.51 13.45 56.49
C GLU A 159 87.56 13.26 55.31
N GLU A 160 87.23 12.01 54.98
CA GLU A 160 86.44 11.61 53.83
C GLU A 160 85.08 11.09 54.26
N LEU A 161 84.07 11.33 53.43
CA LEU A 161 82.74 10.75 53.54
C LEU A 161 82.39 10.04 52.24
N VAL A 162 82.03 8.77 52.31
CA VAL A 162 81.46 8.04 51.17
C VAL A 162 80.03 8.51 50.95
N VAL A 163 79.77 9.17 49.83
CA VAL A 163 78.43 9.66 49.46
C VAL A 163 77.64 8.56 48.78
N GLU A 164 78.18 8.00 47.70
CA GLU A 164 77.52 6.96 46.91
C GLU A 164 78.52 6.12 46.13
N LYS A 165 78.09 4.91 45.76
CA LYS A 165 78.78 4.05 44.81
C LYS A 165 78.14 4.26 43.44
N VAL A 166 78.94 4.69 42.46
CA VAL A 166 78.50 5.05 41.11
C VAL A 166 78.79 3.90 40.17
N SER A 167 77.75 3.37 39.54
CA SER A 167 77.87 2.38 38.47
C SER A 167 77.94 3.05 37.09
N PRO A 168 78.64 2.44 36.12
CA PRO A 168 78.75 2.99 34.77
C PRO A 168 77.43 2.83 34.00
N ILE A 169 77.05 3.85 33.24
CA ILE A 169 75.92 3.83 32.32
C ILE A 169 76.38 3.24 30.99
N VAL A 170 75.77 2.13 30.57
CA VAL A 170 76.10 1.47 29.30
C VAL A 170 75.42 2.20 28.14
N LEU A 171 76.20 2.61 27.16
CA LEU A 171 75.75 3.26 25.93
C LEU A 171 75.60 2.24 24.81
N THR A 172 74.55 2.39 24.00
CA THR A 172 74.32 1.56 22.81
C THR A 172 74.27 2.45 21.58
N GLU A 173 74.39 1.87 20.38
CA GLU A 173 74.27 2.62 19.11
C GLU A 173 72.92 3.33 18.93
N LYS A 174 71.90 2.94 19.71
CA LYS A 174 70.55 3.51 19.65
C LYS A 174 70.32 4.65 20.64
N VAL A 175 71.23 4.87 21.58
CA VAL A 175 71.03 5.80 22.69
C VAL A 175 72.28 6.67 22.89
N ALA A 176 72.07 7.98 22.92
CA ALA A 176 73.06 8.96 23.35
C ALA A 176 72.70 9.50 24.74
N LEU A 177 73.71 9.91 25.51
CA LEU A 177 73.51 10.63 26.78
C LEU A 177 73.61 12.13 26.54
N HIS A 178 72.59 12.88 26.94
CA HIS A 178 72.59 14.33 26.97
C HIS A 178 73.10 14.82 28.31
N LEU A 179 74.26 15.46 28.27
CA LEU A 179 75.01 15.92 29.43
C LEU A 179 75.07 17.44 29.50
N GLU A 180 75.27 17.93 30.72
CA GLU A 180 75.47 19.35 31.04
C GLU A 180 76.59 19.50 32.07
N ALA A 181 77.48 20.46 31.84
CA ALA A 181 78.56 20.78 32.78
C ALA A 181 78.03 21.66 33.91
N VAL A 182 78.20 21.23 35.17
CA VAL A 182 77.79 21.99 36.36
C VAL A 182 78.78 23.12 36.65
N LYS A 183 80.07 22.89 36.40
CA LYS A 183 81.17 23.86 36.58
C LYS A 183 82.16 23.71 35.44
N ASP A 184 83.06 24.68 35.28
CA ASP A 184 84.14 24.60 34.30
C ASP A 184 85.08 23.44 34.67
N PHE A 185 85.24 22.48 33.76
CA PHE A 185 86.14 21.34 33.96
C PHE A 185 86.67 20.82 32.63
N THR A 186 87.73 20.00 32.70
CA THR A 186 88.24 19.30 31.53
C THR A 186 87.73 17.86 31.57
N ASP A 187 87.03 17.46 30.52
CA ASP A 187 86.46 16.12 30.39
C ASP A 187 87.55 15.05 30.20
N ARG A 188 87.21 13.77 30.37
CA ARG A 188 88.13 12.62 30.23
C ARG A 188 88.83 12.56 28.86
N TRP A 189 88.21 13.13 27.83
CA TRP A 189 88.77 13.21 26.47
C TRP A 189 89.54 14.51 26.18
N GLY A 190 89.83 15.33 27.19
CA GLY A 190 90.65 16.54 27.06
C GLY A 190 89.91 17.78 26.51
N THR A 191 88.57 17.73 26.42
CA THR A 191 87.76 18.88 26.00
C THR A 191 87.45 19.77 27.21
N LEU A 192 87.76 21.06 27.11
CA LEU A 192 87.38 22.06 28.12
C LEU A 192 85.88 22.34 27.99
N ARG A 193 85.12 22.03 29.05
CA ARG A 193 83.68 22.29 29.13
C ARG A 193 83.42 23.47 30.05
N LYS A 194 82.59 24.42 29.59
CA LYS A 194 82.15 25.57 30.41
C LYS A 194 80.86 25.24 31.16
N ALA A 195 80.64 25.87 32.31
CA ALA A 195 79.41 25.73 33.09
C ALA A 195 78.17 26.04 32.23
N GLY A 196 77.18 25.15 32.25
CA GLY A 196 75.96 25.21 31.44
C GLY A 196 76.12 24.73 29.99
N GLU A 197 77.33 24.38 29.55
CA GLU A 197 77.53 23.78 28.22
C GLU A 197 76.89 22.40 28.16
N GLN A 198 76.15 22.12 27.09
CA GLN A 198 75.46 20.86 26.87
C GLN A 198 76.03 20.12 25.66
N TRP A 199 76.21 18.80 25.79
CA TRP A 199 76.70 17.96 24.70
C TRP A 199 76.10 16.56 24.75
N LEU A 200 76.34 15.78 23.69
CA LEU A 200 75.96 14.37 23.62
C LEU A 200 77.19 13.47 23.70
N ILE A 201 77.04 12.35 24.40
CA ILE A 201 77.97 11.23 24.34
C ILE A 201 77.27 10.03 23.72
N THR A 202 77.89 9.48 22.69
CA THR A 202 77.43 8.31 21.93
C THR A 202 78.34 7.13 22.16
N SER A 203 77.89 5.91 21.81
CA SER A 203 78.72 4.70 21.86
C SER A 203 80.01 4.79 21.04
N ALA A 204 80.06 5.64 20.01
CA ALA A 204 81.27 5.91 19.22
C ALA A 204 82.42 6.55 20.02
N ILE A 205 82.12 7.20 21.16
CA ILE A 205 83.12 7.84 22.03
C ILE A 205 83.50 6.90 23.18
N THR A 206 82.52 6.30 23.84
CA THR A 206 82.72 5.33 24.93
C THR A 206 81.52 4.37 25.03
N GLU A 207 81.78 3.09 25.31
CA GLU A 207 80.74 2.09 25.55
C GLU A 207 80.12 2.20 26.96
N SER A 208 80.87 2.75 27.91
CA SER A 208 80.42 2.94 29.28
C SER A 208 80.79 4.33 29.77
N PHE A 209 79.82 5.01 30.37
CA PHE A 209 79.97 6.38 30.86
C PHE A 209 79.76 6.41 32.37
N LEU A 210 80.79 6.81 33.11
CA LEU A 210 80.73 6.93 34.56
C LEU A 210 80.44 8.39 34.93
N LYS A 211 79.36 8.63 35.67
CA LYS A 211 78.93 9.99 36.03
C LYS A 211 79.89 10.60 37.06
N THR A 212 80.58 11.67 36.68
CA THR A 212 81.38 12.48 37.60
C THR A 212 80.55 13.61 38.23
N PRO A 213 80.93 14.14 39.41
CA PRO A 213 80.19 15.23 40.07
C PRO A 213 80.08 16.52 39.25
N GLU A 214 81.04 16.77 38.34
CA GLU A 214 81.05 17.89 37.41
C GLU A 214 79.93 17.83 36.36
N ILE A 215 79.37 16.64 36.13
CA ILE A 215 78.49 16.35 35.00
C ILE A 215 77.09 16.03 35.50
N ASN A 216 76.12 16.78 34.99
CA ASN A 216 74.72 16.46 35.12
C ASN A 216 74.23 15.69 33.88
N VAL A 217 73.47 14.61 34.10
CA VAL A 217 72.82 13.86 33.01
C VAL A 217 71.39 14.38 32.90
N ILE A 218 71.07 15.07 31.80
CA ILE A 218 69.74 15.64 31.59
C ILE A 218 68.76 14.53 31.17
N LYS A 219 69.09 13.82 30.10
CA LYS A 219 68.24 12.78 29.51
C LYS A 219 69.01 11.83 28.60
N THR A 220 68.38 10.73 28.26
CA THR A 220 68.81 9.83 27.18
C THR A 220 68.11 10.23 25.87
N GLU A 221 68.88 10.40 24.81
CA GLU A 221 68.38 10.75 23.48
C GLU A 221 68.37 9.50 22.57
N PRO A 222 67.20 9.07 22.08
CA PRO A 222 67.12 7.97 21.13
C PRO A 222 67.62 8.40 19.73
N ILE A 223 68.16 7.45 18.98
CA ILE A 223 68.52 7.67 17.57
C ILE A 223 67.27 7.92 16.72
N SER A 224 67.30 8.98 15.92
CA SER A 224 66.29 9.25 14.90
C SER A 224 66.69 8.56 13.60
N ILE A 225 65.79 7.73 13.06
CA ILE A 225 66.02 6.92 11.87
C ILE A 225 65.07 7.39 10.78
N LEU A 226 65.61 7.91 9.68
CA LEU A 226 64.88 8.25 8.46
C LEU A 226 65.05 7.12 7.44
N GLN A 227 63.94 6.56 6.97
CA GLN A 227 63.93 5.59 5.87
C GLN A 227 64.00 6.27 4.48
N MET A 228 64.15 5.49 3.41
CA MET A 228 64.37 5.98 2.04
C MET A 228 63.30 6.95 1.50
N ASN A 229 62.06 6.90 2.02
CA ASN A 229 60.95 7.78 1.63
C ASN A 229 60.47 8.63 2.82
N GLU A 230 61.36 8.96 3.75
CA GLU A 230 61.05 9.78 4.91
C GLU A 230 61.98 11.00 4.95
N TRP A 231 61.47 12.09 5.49
CA TRP A 231 62.21 13.32 5.67
C TRP A 231 61.73 14.02 6.95
N CYS A 232 62.53 14.94 7.47
CA CYS A 232 62.12 15.75 8.61
C CYS A 232 62.74 17.14 8.54
N VAL A 233 62.11 18.11 9.20
CA VAL A 233 62.66 19.45 9.41
C VAL A 233 63.21 19.55 10.83
N VAL A 234 64.51 19.79 10.94
CA VAL A 234 65.20 20.09 12.19
C VAL A 234 65.24 21.61 12.37
N LEU A 235 64.63 22.08 13.45
CA LEU A 235 64.71 23.48 13.88
C LEU A 235 65.96 23.69 14.72
N ASN A 236 66.53 24.88 14.60
CA ASN A 236 67.75 25.28 15.30
C ASN A 236 68.92 24.34 14.98
N ALA A 237 69.11 24.05 13.70
CA ALA A 237 70.13 23.12 13.24
C ALA A 237 71.52 23.50 13.78
N TRP A 238 72.24 22.49 14.26
CA TRP A 238 73.61 22.65 14.72
C TRP A 238 74.55 22.83 13.52
N ASP A 239 75.32 23.91 13.52
CA ASP A 239 76.31 24.13 12.48
C ASP A 239 77.63 23.44 12.81
N SER A 240 78.02 22.47 11.98
CA SER A 240 79.25 21.69 12.13
C SER A 240 80.53 22.55 12.04
N HIS A 241 80.49 23.71 11.39
CA HIS A 241 81.66 24.56 11.18
C HIS A 241 81.85 25.58 12.30
N THR A 242 80.77 26.15 12.82
CA THR A 242 80.82 27.17 13.88
C THR A 242 80.68 26.58 15.28
N GLY A 243 80.24 25.32 15.39
CA GLY A 243 80.03 24.66 16.69
C GLY A 243 78.94 25.34 17.52
N GLN A 244 78.00 26.02 16.86
CA GLN A 244 76.91 26.76 17.48
C GLN A 244 75.56 26.43 16.84
N ILE A 245 74.51 26.66 17.61
CA ILE A 245 73.11 26.48 17.19
C ILE A 245 72.67 27.71 16.39
N ARG A 246 72.16 27.49 15.17
CA ARG A 246 71.55 28.57 14.38
C ARG A 246 70.09 28.74 14.76
N LEU A 247 69.82 29.59 15.75
CA LEU A 247 68.46 29.84 16.25
C LEU A 247 67.53 30.32 15.12
N GLY A 248 66.37 29.66 14.98
CA GLY A 248 65.37 29.97 13.96
C GLY A 248 65.63 29.37 12.57
N HIS A 249 66.80 28.77 12.35
CA HIS A 249 67.13 28.10 11.08
C HIS A 249 66.39 26.75 10.96
N ARG A 250 66.01 26.39 9.73
CA ARG A 250 65.34 25.12 9.40
C ARG A 250 66.25 24.30 8.51
N GLU A 251 66.58 23.09 8.91
CA GLU A 251 67.35 22.16 8.08
C GLU A 251 66.47 20.98 7.69
N VAL A 252 66.37 20.69 6.40
CA VAL A 252 65.67 19.52 5.88
C VAL A 252 66.67 18.37 5.81
N ARG A 253 66.36 17.25 6.50
CA ARG A 253 67.13 16.00 6.42
C ARG A 253 66.29 14.96 5.69
N GLU A 254 66.85 14.39 4.63
CA GLU A 254 66.24 13.37 3.78
C GLU A 254 66.85 12.00 4.10
N GLY A 255 66.04 10.94 4.08
CA GLY A 255 66.54 9.58 4.30
C GLY A 255 67.22 8.97 3.05
N PRO A 256 67.93 7.83 3.21
CA PRO A 256 68.14 7.09 4.45
C PRO A 256 69.24 7.71 5.33
N ALA A 257 68.90 8.07 6.57
CA ALA A 257 69.85 8.69 7.50
C ALA A 257 69.53 8.34 8.96
N CYS A 258 70.56 8.10 9.77
CA CYS A 258 70.44 7.86 11.20
C CYS A 258 71.23 8.95 11.94
N PHE A 259 70.59 9.68 12.85
CA PHE A 259 71.24 10.76 13.58
C PHE A 259 70.64 10.95 14.97
N PHE A 260 71.40 11.58 15.87
CA PHE A 260 70.90 12.06 17.16
C PHE A 260 70.60 13.55 17.08
N LEU A 261 69.52 13.99 17.70
CA LEU A 261 69.20 15.42 17.82
C LEU A 261 70.20 16.07 18.77
N LYS A 262 70.98 17.04 18.28
CA LYS A 262 71.94 17.77 19.11
C LYS A 262 71.20 18.62 20.16
N PRO A 263 71.85 19.00 21.27
CA PRO A 263 71.22 19.84 22.29
C PRO A 263 70.69 21.13 21.67
N GLY A 264 69.40 21.41 21.87
CA GLY A 264 68.71 22.57 21.29
C GLY A 264 68.08 22.35 19.91
N GLU A 265 68.39 21.26 19.22
CA GLU A 265 67.66 20.83 18.03
C GLU A 265 66.29 20.25 18.41
N ARG A 266 65.29 20.48 17.57
CA ARG A 266 63.98 19.86 17.70
C ARG A 266 63.36 19.62 16.33
N LEU A 267 62.58 18.56 16.20
CA LEU A 267 61.81 18.30 14.99
C LEU A 267 60.58 19.21 14.96
N GLU A 268 60.32 19.86 13.83
CA GLU A 268 59.14 20.75 13.69
C GLU A 268 57.83 19.97 13.69
N ALA A 269 57.76 18.90 12.91
CA ALA A 269 56.55 18.11 12.72
C ALA A 269 56.87 16.60 12.62
N GLY A 270 57.84 16.16 13.42
CA GLY A 270 58.30 14.77 13.47
C GLY A 270 58.97 14.29 12.16
N ILE A 271 59.00 12.98 11.99
CA ILE A 271 59.41 12.32 10.74
C ILE A 271 58.18 12.24 9.83
N GLN A 272 58.32 12.70 8.59
CA GLN A 272 57.23 12.78 7.61
C GLN A 272 57.54 11.89 6.40
N PRO A 273 56.52 11.24 5.82
CA PRO A 273 56.71 10.54 4.55
C PRO A 273 56.92 11.55 3.42
N ALA A 274 57.74 11.19 2.44
CA ALA A 274 57.90 11.90 1.19
C ALA A 274 56.59 11.85 0.38
N TYR A 275 56.32 12.89 -0.40
CA TYR A 275 55.13 12.96 -1.24
C TYR A 275 55.32 12.09 -2.47
N VAL A 276 54.75 10.88 -2.46
CA VAL A 276 54.68 10.02 -3.65
C VAL A 276 53.51 10.47 -4.50
N LEU A 277 53.81 10.94 -5.72
CA LEU A 277 52.84 11.45 -6.67
C LEU A 277 52.66 10.45 -7.81
N GLY A 278 51.42 10.03 -8.07
CA GLY A 278 51.08 9.27 -9.27
C GLY A 278 50.94 10.17 -10.51
N GLU A 279 50.67 9.57 -11.69
CA GLU A 279 50.53 10.30 -12.97
C GLU A 279 49.42 11.37 -12.96
N ASN A 280 48.37 11.16 -12.17
CA ASN A 280 47.21 12.06 -12.04
C ASN A 280 47.24 12.91 -10.76
N GLU A 281 48.38 12.97 -10.09
CA GLU A 281 48.54 13.72 -8.84
C GLU A 281 49.65 14.77 -8.98
N ALA A 282 49.48 15.86 -8.24
CA ALA A 282 50.45 16.93 -8.17
C ALA A 282 50.43 17.58 -6.79
N VAL A 283 51.51 18.26 -6.43
CA VAL A 283 51.57 19.05 -5.20
C VAL A 283 51.70 20.52 -5.55
N LEU A 284 50.84 21.33 -4.93
CA LEU A 284 50.92 22.78 -4.98
C LEU A 284 51.95 23.26 -3.96
N VAL A 285 53.02 23.86 -4.44
CA VAL A 285 54.13 24.39 -3.65
C VAL A 285 54.14 25.91 -3.71
N ARG A 286 54.49 26.55 -2.61
CA ARG A 286 54.73 28.00 -2.48
C ARG A 286 56.16 28.26 -2.04
N ALA A 287 56.80 29.27 -2.63
CA ALA A 287 58.11 29.73 -2.20
C ALA A 287 57.99 30.56 -0.90
N ARG A 288 58.72 30.20 0.16
CA ARG A 288 58.83 31.00 1.40
C ARG A 288 59.82 32.16 1.27
N GLY A 289 60.85 31.99 0.46
CA GLY A 289 61.87 33.01 0.15
C GLY A 289 62.20 32.98 -1.34
N ASP A 290 63.13 33.85 -1.76
CA ASP A 290 63.63 33.82 -3.13
C ASP A 290 64.38 32.51 -3.35
N TYR A 291 63.91 31.73 -4.31
CA TYR A 291 64.34 30.35 -4.52
C TYR A 291 64.63 30.14 -6.01
N THR A 292 65.85 29.73 -6.33
CA THR A 292 66.23 29.22 -7.64
C THR A 292 66.00 27.71 -7.66
N ALA A 293 64.93 27.30 -8.34
CA ALA A 293 64.65 25.89 -8.58
C ALA A 293 65.46 25.40 -9.78
N THR A 294 66.08 24.23 -9.69
CA THR A 294 66.58 23.49 -10.86
C THR A 294 65.50 22.47 -11.23
N GLU A 295 64.65 22.81 -12.20
CA GLU A 295 63.60 21.92 -12.73
C GLU A 295 64.02 21.51 -14.16
N ASP A 296 64.11 20.21 -14.44
CA ASP A 296 64.53 19.65 -15.75
C ASP A 296 65.83 20.25 -16.33
N GLY A 297 66.80 20.54 -15.47
CA GLY A 297 68.09 21.12 -15.87
C GLY A 297 68.06 22.61 -16.22
N LYS A 298 66.94 23.30 -15.98
CA LYS A 298 66.81 24.77 -16.13
C LYS A 298 66.65 25.43 -14.77
N GLU A 299 67.37 26.54 -14.58
CA GLU A 299 67.23 27.38 -13.40
C GLU A 299 66.01 28.29 -13.54
N VAL A 300 64.99 28.06 -12.71
CA VAL A 300 63.78 28.87 -12.62
C VAL A 300 63.87 29.71 -11.36
N PHE A 301 64.00 31.03 -11.53
CA PHE A 301 63.97 31.97 -10.42
C PHE A 301 62.53 32.22 -9.96
N ARG A 302 62.22 31.85 -8.70
CA ARG A 302 60.91 32.03 -8.10
C ARG A 302 61.03 33.02 -6.94
N LYS A 303 60.23 34.09 -7.00
CA LYS A 303 60.13 35.08 -5.91
C LYS A 303 59.35 34.49 -4.74
N ALA A 304 59.62 35.00 -3.54
CA ALA A 304 58.82 34.69 -2.36
C ALA A 304 57.30 34.87 -2.64
N GLY A 305 56.51 33.88 -2.27
CA GLY A 305 55.05 33.85 -2.46
C GLY A 305 54.56 33.23 -3.77
N ASN A 306 55.43 33.04 -4.77
CA ASN A 306 55.04 32.39 -6.02
C ASN A 306 54.58 30.94 -5.77
N ARG A 307 53.50 30.53 -6.43
CA ARG A 307 52.92 29.19 -6.35
C ARG A 307 53.14 28.41 -7.65
N TRP A 308 53.33 27.10 -7.57
CA TRP A 308 53.44 26.24 -8.73
C TRP A 308 53.14 24.78 -8.40
N MET A 309 52.98 23.99 -9.46
CA MET A 309 52.64 22.58 -9.40
C MET A 309 53.88 21.73 -9.66
N ILE A 310 54.03 20.66 -8.89
CA ILE A 310 54.96 19.57 -9.15
C ILE A 310 54.13 18.36 -9.53
N TYR A 311 54.29 17.89 -10.76
CA TYR A 311 53.52 16.77 -11.32
C TYR A 311 54.20 15.43 -11.05
N GLY A 312 53.41 14.38 -10.83
CA GLY A 312 53.90 13.00 -10.84
C GLY A 312 54.16 12.46 -12.25
N PRO A 313 54.72 11.24 -12.40
CA PRO A 313 55.07 10.31 -11.33
C PRO A 313 56.46 10.60 -10.73
N THR A 314 56.51 11.19 -9.54
CA THR A 314 57.76 11.56 -8.86
C THR A 314 57.60 11.47 -7.34
N THR A 315 58.71 11.26 -6.63
CA THR A 315 58.78 11.40 -5.18
C THR A 315 59.29 12.80 -4.86
N PHE A 316 58.49 13.59 -4.17
CA PHE A 316 58.81 14.97 -3.83
C PHE A 316 59.06 15.15 -2.33
N VAL A 317 60.20 15.74 -2.00
CA VAL A 317 60.53 16.20 -0.64
C VAL A 317 60.72 17.72 -0.70
N PRO A 318 59.98 18.51 0.10
CA PRO A 318 60.09 19.96 0.07
C PRO A 318 61.42 20.42 0.65
N LYS A 319 62.10 21.31 -0.08
CA LYS A 319 63.32 21.98 0.39
C LYS A 319 62.99 23.10 1.39
N GLU A 320 64.01 23.63 2.09
CA GLU A 320 63.85 24.69 3.11
C GLU A 320 63.03 25.90 2.63
N ALA A 321 63.28 26.35 1.41
CA ALA A 321 62.61 27.50 0.80
C ALA A 321 61.21 27.19 0.23
N GLN A 322 60.76 25.93 0.30
CA GLN A 322 59.50 25.45 -0.27
C GLN A 322 58.50 25.11 0.84
N GLU A 323 57.24 25.42 0.59
CA GLU A 323 56.13 25.10 1.47
C GLU A 323 55.03 24.43 0.66
N VAL A 324 54.65 23.22 1.08
CA VAL A 324 53.54 22.49 0.48
C VAL A 324 52.22 23.08 0.98
N ILE A 325 51.37 23.54 0.04
CA ILE A 325 50.03 24.04 0.36
C ILE A 325 49.04 22.88 0.38
N GLU A 326 48.93 22.17 -0.75
CA GLU A 326 47.98 21.05 -0.86
C GLU A 326 48.44 20.02 -1.89
N LYS A 327 47.94 18.80 -1.74
CA LYS A 327 48.03 17.75 -2.76
C LYS A 327 46.78 17.82 -3.63
N ARG A 328 46.96 17.92 -4.95
CA ARG A 328 45.90 17.97 -5.96
C ARG A 328 45.84 16.67 -6.74
N SER A 329 44.63 16.26 -7.08
CA SER A 329 44.36 15.17 -7.99
C SER A 329 43.58 15.67 -9.19
N ALA A 330 43.78 15.02 -10.33
CA ALA A 330 42.97 15.26 -11.51
C ALA A 330 41.53 14.77 -11.26
N ILE A 331 40.55 15.62 -11.50
CA ILE A 331 39.14 15.31 -11.29
C ILE A 331 38.58 14.78 -12.63
N PRO A 332 38.12 13.51 -12.70
CA PRO A 332 37.51 12.99 -13.91
C PRO A 332 36.15 13.67 -14.13
N LEU A 333 35.92 14.15 -15.36
CA LEU A 333 34.67 14.79 -15.77
C LEU A 333 34.13 14.10 -17.01
N ALA A 334 32.87 13.70 -16.98
CA ALA A 334 32.12 13.24 -18.15
C ALA A 334 31.75 14.41 -19.09
N GLU A 335 31.27 14.13 -20.31
CA GLU A 335 30.94 15.13 -21.33
C GLU A 335 29.90 16.17 -20.86
N ASP A 336 28.96 15.75 -20.02
CA ASP A 336 27.88 16.54 -19.44
C ASP A 336 28.23 17.15 -18.07
N GLU A 337 29.37 16.77 -17.49
CA GLU A 337 29.88 17.29 -16.23
C GLU A 337 30.91 18.43 -16.44
N GLY A 338 31.05 19.26 -15.41
CA GLY A 338 32.04 20.32 -15.39
C GLY A 338 32.35 20.82 -13.98
N LEU A 339 33.34 21.69 -13.88
CA LEU A 339 33.76 22.34 -12.64
C LEU A 339 33.76 23.85 -12.82
N TYR A 340 33.30 24.56 -11.80
CA TYR A 340 33.51 25.99 -11.68
C TYR A 340 34.88 26.24 -11.08
N VAL A 341 35.69 26.99 -11.81
CA VAL A 341 37.08 27.29 -11.45
C VAL A 341 37.25 28.81 -11.42
N ARG A 342 37.74 29.34 -10.30
CA ARG A 342 38.13 30.73 -10.15
C ARG A 342 39.64 30.86 -10.26
N ASP A 343 40.08 31.74 -11.14
CA ASP A 343 41.47 32.17 -11.17
C ASP A 343 41.71 33.18 -10.02
N THR A 344 42.65 32.88 -9.14
CA THR A 344 43.03 33.69 -7.97
C THR A 344 43.76 34.98 -8.33
N LYS A 345 44.40 35.05 -9.51
CA LYS A 345 45.08 36.27 -9.99
C LYS A 345 44.10 37.25 -10.63
N THR A 346 43.21 36.75 -11.49
CA THR A 346 42.29 37.60 -12.25
C THR A 346 40.91 37.73 -11.60
N GLY A 347 40.57 36.84 -10.66
CA GLY A 347 39.24 36.74 -10.06
C GLY A 347 38.18 36.16 -11.02
N ARG A 348 38.55 35.82 -12.26
CA ARG A 348 37.62 35.37 -13.29
C ARG A 348 37.17 33.94 -13.00
N VAL A 349 35.86 33.72 -12.99
CA VAL A 349 35.27 32.39 -12.85
C VAL A 349 34.98 31.83 -14.25
N THR A 350 35.41 30.60 -14.49
CA THR A 350 35.19 29.88 -15.76
C THR A 350 34.69 28.47 -15.48
N VAL A 351 34.07 27.85 -16.48
CA VAL A 351 33.62 26.46 -16.42
C VAL A 351 34.54 25.60 -17.29
N LYS A 352 35.08 24.52 -16.74
CA LYS A 352 35.83 23.49 -17.47
C LYS A 352 34.93 22.26 -17.63
N LYS A 353 34.67 21.83 -18.86
CA LYS A 353 33.69 20.76 -19.19
C LYS A 353 34.34 19.58 -19.94
N GLY A 354 33.80 18.37 -19.74
CA GLY A 354 33.96 17.24 -20.66
C GLY A 354 35.31 16.53 -20.73
N LYS A 355 36.30 16.92 -19.90
CA LYS A 355 37.62 16.28 -19.86
C LYS A 355 38.13 16.26 -18.43
N THR A 356 38.87 15.21 -18.06
CA THR A 356 39.60 15.15 -16.79
C THR A 356 40.42 16.42 -16.60
N TYR A 357 40.17 17.14 -15.52
CA TYR A 357 40.77 18.45 -15.28
C TYR A 357 41.50 18.48 -13.94
N MET A 358 42.73 18.99 -13.96
CA MET A 358 43.51 19.28 -12.76
C MET A 358 43.63 20.79 -12.63
N LEU A 359 43.33 21.31 -11.44
CA LEU A 359 43.41 22.75 -11.16
C LEU A 359 44.85 23.26 -11.33
N GLU A 360 45.02 24.34 -12.09
CA GLU A 360 46.31 25.01 -12.27
C GLU A 360 46.74 25.77 -11.00
N ALA A 361 48.02 26.11 -10.88
CA ALA A 361 48.59 26.71 -9.65
C ALA A 361 47.84 27.94 -9.11
N ASP A 362 47.26 28.72 -10.01
CA ASP A 362 46.52 29.95 -9.71
C ASP A 362 44.99 29.74 -9.69
N GLU A 363 44.51 28.51 -9.86
CA GLU A 363 43.10 28.17 -9.90
C GLU A 363 42.63 27.53 -8.58
N GLU A 364 41.39 27.81 -8.21
CA GLU A 364 40.67 27.17 -7.11
C GLU A 364 39.23 26.83 -7.49
N LEU A 365 38.61 25.89 -6.77
CA LEU A 365 37.21 25.55 -6.99
C LEU A 365 36.30 26.67 -6.50
N TRP A 366 35.38 27.12 -7.35
CA TRP A 366 34.41 28.15 -7.00
C TRP A 366 33.06 27.53 -6.72
N GLU A 367 32.43 27.91 -5.60
CA GLU A 367 31.10 27.44 -5.25
C GLU A 367 30.03 28.36 -5.82
N LYS A 368 29.18 27.81 -6.69
CA LYS A 368 28.02 28.54 -7.20
C LYS A 368 26.86 28.41 -6.22
N GLU A 369 26.44 29.52 -5.62
CA GLU A 369 25.21 29.54 -4.82
C GLU A 369 23.99 29.77 -5.70
N LEU A 370 22.88 29.09 -5.40
CA LEU A 370 21.61 29.30 -6.08
C LEU A 370 20.52 29.64 -5.06
N PRO A 371 19.42 30.30 -5.48
CA PRO A 371 18.25 30.48 -4.63
C PRO A 371 17.76 29.13 -4.08
N LYS A 372 17.37 29.07 -2.80
CA LYS A 372 16.93 27.83 -2.14
C LYS A 372 15.85 27.07 -2.91
N VAL A 373 14.90 27.80 -3.49
CA VAL A 373 13.82 27.21 -4.30
C VAL A 373 14.35 26.51 -5.54
N ALA A 374 15.40 27.07 -6.17
CA ALA A 374 16.05 26.45 -7.32
C ALA A 374 16.87 25.23 -6.91
N GLU A 375 17.61 25.29 -5.80
CA GLU A 375 18.34 24.15 -5.25
C GLU A 375 17.40 22.97 -4.94
N ASP A 376 16.28 23.25 -4.26
CA ASP A 376 15.27 22.23 -3.93
C ASP A 376 14.70 21.54 -5.17
N ARG A 377 14.49 22.29 -6.26
CA ARG A 377 13.93 21.75 -7.51
C ARG A 377 14.96 21.01 -8.34
N LEU A 378 16.22 21.45 -8.34
CA LEU A 378 17.32 20.73 -8.96
C LEU A 378 17.55 19.38 -8.29
N MET A 379 17.48 19.31 -6.96
CA MET A 379 17.72 18.05 -6.24
C MET A 379 16.56 17.05 -6.33
N LYS A 380 15.33 17.50 -6.60
CA LYS A 380 14.13 16.64 -6.75
C LYS A 380 13.98 16.01 -8.14
N GLN A 381 15.05 15.90 -8.95
CA GLN A 381 15.01 15.28 -10.28
C GLN A 381 14.51 13.82 -10.23
N GLY A 382 13.20 13.65 -10.42
CA GLY A 382 12.55 12.42 -10.84
C GLY A 382 11.91 12.67 -12.21
N GLY A 383 12.35 11.94 -13.23
CA GLY A 383 12.08 12.17 -14.65
C GLY A 383 10.65 11.90 -15.12
N THR A 384 9.63 12.39 -14.42
CA THR A 384 8.23 12.27 -14.84
C THR A 384 7.46 13.56 -14.58
N HIS A 385 6.34 13.73 -15.30
CA HIS A 385 5.34 14.80 -15.21
C HIS A 385 4.84 15.09 -13.76
N MET A 386 5.22 14.25 -12.80
CA MET A 386 5.09 14.39 -11.35
C MET A 386 5.95 15.48 -10.71
N ALA A 387 6.79 16.21 -11.45
CA ALA A 387 7.62 17.31 -10.92
C ALA A 387 6.82 18.47 -10.27
N TYR A 388 5.51 18.55 -10.52
CA TYR A 388 4.59 19.49 -9.89
C TYR A 388 4.01 19.03 -8.56
N ILE A 389 3.96 17.73 -8.31
CA ILE A 389 3.38 17.15 -7.10
C ILE A 389 4.51 16.96 -6.11
N GLU A 390 4.42 17.60 -4.94
CA GLU A 390 5.30 17.30 -3.83
C GLU A 390 5.14 15.82 -3.44
N ASP A 391 6.00 14.95 -3.96
CA ASP A 391 6.11 13.59 -3.47
C ASP A 391 6.74 13.64 -2.06
N ARG A 392 5.90 13.88 -1.05
CA ARG A 392 6.27 13.86 0.37
C ARG A 392 6.57 12.44 0.87
N GLY A 393 6.44 11.41 0.01
CA GLY A 393 6.48 10.00 0.40
C GLY A 393 7.87 9.39 0.55
N LYS A 394 8.90 9.90 -0.14
CA LYS A 394 10.28 9.39 -0.02
C LYS A 394 11.23 10.47 0.48
N LYS A 395 11.52 10.44 1.78
CA LYS A 395 12.72 11.07 2.35
C LYS A 395 13.95 10.30 1.88
N THR A 396 14.26 10.35 0.59
CA THR A 396 15.61 10.02 0.12
C THR A 396 16.52 11.03 0.80
N LYS A 397 17.54 10.58 1.55
CA LYS A 397 18.60 11.48 2.06
C LYS A 397 19.18 12.20 0.84
N LEU A 398 18.74 13.43 0.62
CA LEU A 398 19.29 14.32 -0.40
C LEU A 398 20.75 14.54 0.00
N MET A 399 21.69 13.85 -0.66
CA MET A 399 23.07 14.27 -0.59
C MET A 399 23.12 15.71 -1.09
N GLY A 400 23.65 16.61 -0.27
CA GLY A 400 23.81 18.01 -0.66
C GLY A 400 24.59 18.11 -1.97
N ARG A 401 24.13 18.98 -2.88
CA ARG A 401 24.82 19.23 -4.15
C ARG A 401 26.24 19.72 -3.88
N ILE A 402 27.21 19.16 -4.59
CA ILE A 402 28.58 19.68 -4.63
C ILE A 402 28.54 21.02 -5.39
N LYS A 403 28.60 22.14 -4.67
CA LYS A 403 28.43 23.50 -5.23
C LYS A 403 29.49 23.90 -6.27
N SER A 404 30.64 23.24 -6.26
CA SER A 404 31.74 23.48 -7.21
C SER A 404 31.59 22.75 -8.54
N ARG A 405 30.64 21.82 -8.65
CA ARG A 405 30.31 21.15 -9.92
C ARG A 405 29.33 21.97 -10.75
N LEU A 406 29.46 21.86 -12.06
CA LEU A 406 28.58 22.46 -13.05
C LEU A 406 27.14 22.10 -12.75
N VAL A 407 26.26 23.10 -12.82
CA VAL A 407 24.84 22.90 -12.63
C VAL A 407 24.24 22.50 -13.97
N SER A 408 23.89 21.24 -14.09
CA SER A 408 23.18 20.70 -15.24
C SER A 408 21.73 20.36 -14.87
N TYR A 409 20.80 20.62 -15.78
CA TYR A 409 19.39 20.29 -15.61
C TYR A 409 18.80 19.77 -16.92
N GLN A 410 18.33 18.53 -16.90
CA GLN A 410 17.67 17.91 -18.05
C GLN A 410 16.24 18.43 -18.14
N LEU A 411 15.92 19.17 -19.21
CA LEU A 411 14.56 19.64 -19.42
C LEU A 411 13.67 18.49 -19.93
N PRO A 412 12.44 18.35 -19.41
CA PRO A 412 11.46 17.43 -19.98
C PRO A 412 11.09 17.79 -21.42
N HIS A 413 10.54 16.83 -22.16
CA HIS A 413 9.98 17.11 -23.47
C HIS A 413 8.86 18.16 -23.39
N ASN A 414 8.76 19.01 -24.41
CA ASN A 414 7.78 20.11 -24.50
C ASN A 414 7.84 21.08 -23.31
N ALA A 415 9.02 21.25 -22.71
CA ALA A 415 9.26 22.28 -21.69
C ALA A 415 10.04 23.47 -22.27
N LEU A 416 9.90 24.61 -21.61
CA LEU A 416 10.68 25.82 -21.79
C LEU A 416 11.30 26.21 -20.45
N ALA A 417 12.61 26.41 -20.42
CA ALA A 417 13.26 27.09 -19.29
C ALA A 417 13.85 28.40 -19.74
N GLN A 418 13.79 29.38 -18.85
CA GLN A 418 14.42 30.67 -19.02
C GLN A 418 15.62 30.75 -18.08
N VAL A 419 16.79 31.01 -18.66
CA VAL A 419 18.04 31.23 -17.94
C VAL A 419 18.43 32.68 -18.11
N TYR A 420 18.68 33.36 -17.00
CA TYR A 420 19.05 34.76 -16.97
C TYR A 420 20.53 34.91 -16.63
N ASN A 421 21.28 35.57 -17.50
CA ASN A 421 22.66 35.97 -17.24
C ASN A 421 22.67 37.38 -16.64
N TYR A 422 23.13 37.52 -15.40
CA TYR A 422 23.11 38.81 -14.69
C TYR A 422 24.21 39.76 -15.12
N THR A 423 25.36 39.26 -15.56
CA THR A 423 26.48 40.10 -16.03
C THR A 423 26.16 40.68 -17.40
N GLU A 424 25.62 39.87 -18.32
CA GLU A 424 25.22 40.32 -19.66
C GLU A 424 23.82 40.95 -19.72
N ARG A 425 23.01 40.80 -18.67
CA ARG A 425 21.59 41.21 -18.60
C ARG A 425 20.76 40.65 -19.76
N ARG A 426 21.03 39.39 -20.12
CA ARG A 426 20.35 38.69 -21.22
C ARG A 426 19.70 37.43 -20.71
N ALA A 427 18.45 37.22 -21.12
CA ALA A 427 17.75 35.97 -20.92
C ALA A 427 17.88 35.12 -22.18
N ARG A 428 18.28 33.85 -22.03
CA ARG A 428 18.18 32.85 -23.09
C ARG A 428 17.12 31.82 -22.73
N ILE A 429 16.42 31.33 -23.74
CA ILE A 429 15.35 30.36 -23.58
C ILE A 429 15.82 29.06 -24.20
N ILE A 430 15.60 27.97 -23.47
CA ILE A 430 16.04 26.64 -23.85
C ILE A 430 14.81 25.75 -23.96
N PHE A 431 14.71 25.06 -25.09
CA PHE A 431 13.63 24.12 -25.37
C PHE A 431 14.02 22.74 -24.87
N GLY A 432 13.09 22.05 -24.21
CA GLY A 432 13.25 20.64 -23.89
C GLY A 432 13.17 19.76 -25.14
N PRO A 433 13.93 18.64 -25.20
CA PRO A 433 14.56 17.94 -24.09
C PRO A 433 16.04 18.29 -23.85
N ASP A 434 16.52 19.45 -24.28
CA ASP A 434 17.94 19.77 -24.23
C ASP A 434 18.44 19.92 -22.78
N LEU A 435 19.70 19.53 -22.56
CA LEU A 435 20.37 19.69 -21.26
C LEU A 435 20.77 21.15 -21.06
N VAL A 436 20.29 21.77 -19.99
CA VAL A 436 20.71 23.11 -19.59
C VAL A 436 21.96 23.01 -18.75
N GLN A 437 23.02 23.72 -19.13
CA GLN A 437 24.22 23.89 -18.32
C GLN A 437 24.37 25.37 -17.99
N LEU A 438 24.38 25.72 -16.69
CA LEU A 438 24.52 27.11 -16.27
C LEU A 438 25.98 27.56 -16.35
N ASP A 439 26.22 28.71 -16.97
CA ASP A 439 27.48 29.43 -16.84
C ASP A 439 27.57 30.12 -15.45
N PRO A 440 28.74 30.61 -14.99
CA PRO A 440 28.91 31.09 -13.61
C PRO A 440 27.95 32.21 -13.22
N ASP A 441 27.65 33.12 -14.15
CA ASP A 441 26.78 34.29 -13.95
C ASP A 441 25.31 34.05 -14.32
N GLU A 442 24.95 32.80 -14.66
CA GLU A 442 23.61 32.44 -15.09
C GLU A 442 22.78 31.80 -13.99
N GLU A 443 21.51 32.14 -13.89
CA GLU A 443 20.58 31.46 -12.99
C GLU A 443 19.30 31.03 -13.70
N PHE A 444 18.66 29.99 -13.19
CA PHE A 444 17.30 29.66 -13.58
C PHE A 444 16.33 30.72 -13.09
N GLN A 445 15.47 31.19 -13.97
CA GLN A 445 14.33 31.98 -13.56
C GLN A 445 13.27 31.06 -12.93
N VAL A 446 13.07 31.20 -11.63
CA VAL A 446 12.05 30.45 -10.90
C VAL A 446 10.68 31.04 -11.20
N MET A 447 9.78 30.20 -11.72
CA MET A 447 8.40 30.55 -11.98
C MET A 447 7.54 30.12 -10.80
N SER A 448 6.62 30.99 -10.38
CA SER A 448 5.66 30.72 -9.30
C SER A 448 4.26 30.76 -9.88
N LEU A 449 3.68 29.57 -10.06
CA LEU A 449 2.39 29.35 -10.68
C LEU A 449 1.31 29.09 -9.62
N SER A 450 0.09 29.50 -9.94
CA SER A 450 -1.10 29.13 -9.18
C SER A 450 -1.35 27.63 -9.28
N GLY A 451 -1.58 27.01 -8.13
CA GLY A 451 -1.86 25.58 -8.03
C GLY A 451 -2.90 25.29 -6.96
N SER A 452 -3.48 24.11 -7.02
CA SER A 452 -4.33 23.57 -5.96
C SER A 452 -3.54 22.58 -5.12
N GLU A 453 -3.86 22.46 -3.84
CA GLU A 453 -3.32 21.41 -2.99
C GLU A 453 -3.81 20.05 -3.50
N TRP A 454 -2.88 19.19 -3.91
CA TRP A 454 -3.19 17.85 -4.43
C TRP A 454 -3.21 16.85 -3.28
N ILE A 455 -4.32 16.12 -3.15
CA ILE A 455 -4.51 15.12 -2.10
C ILE A 455 -4.43 13.73 -2.76
N PRO A 456 -3.32 12.99 -2.58
CA PRO A 456 -3.13 11.68 -3.24
C PRO A 456 -4.24 10.67 -2.93
N SER A 457 -4.82 10.74 -1.74
CA SER A 457 -5.89 9.83 -1.31
C SER A 457 -7.25 10.14 -1.94
N ARG A 458 -7.43 11.31 -2.54
CA ARG A 458 -8.67 11.76 -3.19
C ARG A 458 -8.33 12.61 -4.42
N PRO A 459 -7.85 12.00 -5.52
CA PRO A 459 -7.40 12.72 -6.71
C PRO A 459 -8.53 13.47 -7.44
N GLU A 460 -9.78 13.07 -7.23
CA GLU A 460 -10.97 13.71 -7.82
C GLU A 460 -11.28 15.08 -7.20
N VAL A 461 -10.88 15.27 -5.94
CA VAL A 461 -11.20 16.48 -5.18
C VAL A 461 -10.16 17.56 -5.47
N VAL A 462 -10.53 18.49 -6.35
CA VAL A 462 -9.71 19.67 -6.65
C VAL A 462 -10.04 20.78 -5.65
N MET A 463 -9.02 21.37 -5.05
CA MET A 463 -9.19 22.56 -4.19
C MET A 463 -9.08 23.86 -5.02
N PRO A 464 -9.65 24.98 -4.55
CA PRO A 464 -9.47 26.27 -5.19
C PRO A 464 -7.98 26.60 -5.36
N LYS A 465 -7.61 27.16 -6.52
CA LYS A 465 -6.23 27.54 -6.79
C LYS A 465 -5.76 28.65 -5.85
N LYS A 466 -4.55 28.47 -5.32
CA LYS A 466 -3.83 29.49 -4.54
C LYS A 466 -2.64 29.99 -5.33
N SER A 467 -2.45 31.30 -5.32
CA SER A 467 -1.31 31.96 -5.97
C SER A 467 0.02 31.47 -5.40
N GLY A 468 0.99 31.21 -6.27
CA GLY A 468 2.37 30.87 -5.91
C GLY A 468 2.58 29.55 -5.17
N MET A 469 1.65 28.60 -5.32
CA MET A 469 1.75 27.28 -4.70
C MET A 469 2.76 26.38 -5.42
N ILE A 470 2.88 26.53 -6.75
CA ILE A 470 3.74 25.71 -7.59
C ILE A 470 4.97 26.54 -7.96
N ASN A 471 6.15 26.13 -7.50
CA ASN A 471 7.40 26.74 -7.93
C ASN A 471 8.14 25.81 -8.90
N THR A 472 8.44 26.24 -10.13
CA THR A 472 9.16 25.41 -11.12
C THR A 472 10.26 26.18 -11.84
N LEU A 473 11.23 25.43 -12.39
CA LEU A 473 12.34 25.95 -13.18
C LEU A 473 12.04 26.03 -14.68
N PHE A 474 10.93 25.42 -15.09
CA PHE A 474 10.50 25.33 -16.47
C PHE A 474 8.98 25.42 -16.54
N LEU A 475 8.47 25.72 -17.74
CA LEU A 475 7.05 25.74 -18.09
C LEU A 475 6.80 24.69 -19.18
N PHE A 476 5.71 23.95 -19.10
CA PHE A 476 5.28 23.10 -20.21
C PHE A 476 4.61 23.94 -21.29
N MET A 477 4.86 23.57 -22.55
CA MET A 477 4.22 24.14 -23.74
C MET A 477 2.84 23.52 -24.02
N GLY A 478 2.50 22.42 -23.35
CA GLY A 478 1.28 21.64 -23.63
C GLY A 478 1.43 20.63 -24.80
N PRO A 479 0.34 19.98 -25.22
CA PRO A 479 -1.01 20.11 -24.68
C PRO A 479 -1.14 19.53 -23.27
N GLU A 480 -1.75 20.29 -22.36
CA GLU A 480 -1.98 19.91 -20.96
C GLU A 480 -3.35 20.43 -20.50
N SER A 481 -3.85 19.97 -19.36
CA SER A 481 -5.11 20.45 -18.78
C SER A 481 -4.88 21.10 -17.43
N MET A 482 -5.66 22.15 -17.14
CA MET A 482 -5.67 22.80 -15.83
C MET A 482 -7.08 22.76 -15.26
N SER A 483 -7.22 22.16 -14.08
CA SER A 483 -8.51 22.13 -13.36
C SER A 483 -8.63 23.31 -12.41
N ASP A 484 -9.84 23.85 -12.28
CA ASP A 484 -10.16 24.93 -11.35
C ASP A 484 -11.54 24.72 -10.73
N VAL A 485 -11.73 25.26 -9.53
CA VAL A 485 -12.97 25.15 -8.77
C VAL A 485 -13.44 26.55 -8.41
N MET A 486 -14.67 26.86 -8.82
CA MET A 486 -15.27 28.17 -8.61
C MET A 486 -16.69 28.06 -8.07
N GLU A 487 -17.04 29.00 -7.22
CA GLU A 487 -18.40 29.19 -6.75
C GLU A 487 -19.09 30.24 -7.63
N VAL A 488 -20.30 29.91 -8.07
CA VAL A 488 -21.15 30.73 -8.93
C VAL A 488 -22.56 30.81 -8.35
N GLU A 489 -23.29 31.85 -8.70
CA GLU A 489 -24.68 32.06 -8.29
C GLU A 489 -25.53 32.30 -9.54
N THR A 490 -26.66 31.63 -9.64
CA THR A 490 -27.62 31.78 -10.75
C THR A 490 -28.57 32.97 -10.50
N ALA A 491 -29.35 33.35 -11.51
CA ALA A 491 -30.31 34.45 -11.43
C ALA A 491 -31.39 34.24 -10.34
N ASP A 492 -31.70 32.98 -10.01
CA ASP A 492 -32.62 32.55 -8.95
C ASP A 492 -31.91 32.23 -7.62
N HIS A 493 -30.70 32.74 -7.44
CA HIS A 493 -29.90 32.65 -6.21
C HIS A 493 -29.49 31.23 -5.80
N ALA A 494 -29.44 30.28 -6.75
CA ALA A 494 -28.88 28.96 -6.48
C ALA A 494 -27.35 29.04 -6.50
N ARG A 495 -26.74 28.70 -5.36
CA ARG A 495 -25.28 28.66 -5.23
C ARG A 495 -24.73 27.32 -5.67
N LEU A 496 -23.89 27.36 -6.71
CA LEU A 496 -23.29 26.19 -7.31
C LEU A 496 -21.77 26.25 -7.20
N LYS A 497 -21.18 25.08 -7.00
CA LYS A 497 -19.75 24.85 -7.06
C LYS A 497 -19.45 24.10 -8.35
N LEU A 498 -18.69 24.73 -9.24
CA LEU A 498 -18.30 24.18 -10.53
C LEU A 498 -16.84 23.76 -10.47
N GLN A 499 -16.57 22.51 -10.84
CA GLN A 499 -15.23 22.01 -11.13
C GLN A 499 -15.07 21.90 -12.64
N LEU A 500 -14.19 22.73 -13.20
CA LEU A 500 -13.95 22.82 -14.64
C LEU A 500 -12.50 22.45 -14.94
N SER A 501 -12.29 21.81 -16.08
CA SER A 501 -10.98 21.53 -16.64
C SER A 501 -10.82 22.24 -17.97
N PHE A 502 -9.75 23.00 -18.11
CA PHE A 502 -9.42 23.74 -19.33
C PHE A 502 -8.26 23.04 -20.00
N SER A 503 -8.44 22.58 -21.24
CA SER A 503 -7.34 22.06 -22.06
C SER A 503 -6.63 23.22 -22.73
N TRP A 504 -5.30 23.28 -22.61
CA TRP A 504 -4.50 24.39 -23.06
C TRP A 504 -3.16 23.98 -23.67
N HIS A 505 -2.63 24.84 -24.54
CA HIS A 505 -1.27 24.77 -25.03
C HIS A 505 -0.76 26.18 -25.35
N PHE A 506 0.57 26.33 -25.44
CA PHE A 506 1.20 27.55 -25.95
C PHE A 506 1.44 27.40 -27.45
N ASP A 507 1.01 28.39 -28.24
CA ASP A 507 1.25 28.43 -29.69
C ASP A 507 2.69 28.89 -29.98
N VAL A 508 3.65 27.97 -29.77
CA VAL A 508 5.09 28.17 -29.97
C VAL A 508 5.68 26.98 -30.71
N LYS A 509 6.32 27.23 -31.85
CA LYS A 509 7.07 26.21 -32.59
C LYS A 509 8.49 26.09 -32.02
N LYS A 510 9.04 24.87 -32.04
CA LYS A 510 10.42 24.62 -31.61
C LYS A 510 11.39 25.45 -32.48
N GLY A 511 12.22 26.27 -31.83
CA GLY A 511 13.19 27.16 -32.48
C GLY A 511 12.74 28.61 -32.67
N ASP A 512 11.48 28.95 -32.34
CA ASP A 512 11.00 30.35 -32.37
C ASP A 512 11.25 31.03 -31.00
N PHE A 513 12.40 31.67 -30.88
CA PHE A 513 12.85 32.29 -29.63
C PHE A 513 12.04 33.54 -29.25
N GLU A 514 11.53 34.29 -30.22
CA GLU A 514 10.73 35.49 -29.96
C GLU A 514 9.33 35.10 -29.46
N ALA A 515 8.74 34.06 -30.06
CA ALA A 515 7.51 33.45 -29.57
C ALA A 515 7.68 32.89 -28.16
N ALA A 516 8.76 32.15 -27.89
CA ALA A 516 9.01 31.55 -26.60
C ALA A 516 9.23 32.61 -25.50
N LYS A 517 9.80 33.77 -25.85
CA LYS A 517 9.95 34.88 -24.91
C LYS A 517 8.60 35.45 -24.46
N ALA A 518 7.60 35.46 -25.34
CA ALA A 518 6.27 35.93 -25.00
C ALA A 518 5.60 35.07 -23.93
N VAL A 519 5.88 33.76 -23.87
CA VAL A 519 5.33 32.84 -22.86
C VAL A 519 5.64 33.31 -21.44
N PHE A 520 6.83 33.84 -21.21
CA PHE A 520 7.29 34.32 -19.90
C PHE A 520 6.86 35.75 -19.56
N ASN A 521 6.11 36.44 -20.43
CA ASN A 521 5.61 37.80 -20.13
C ASN A 521 4.64 37.83 -18.94
N ILE A 522 3.91 36.73 -18.72
CA ILE A 522 2.99 36.58 -17.60
C ILE A 522 3.63 35.62 -16.59
N PRO A 523 3.94 36.06 -15.36
CA PRO A 523 4.63 35.23 -14.37
C PRO A 523 3.77 34.05 -13.89
N ASP A 524 2.47 34.27 -13.70
CA ASP A 524 1.51 33.23 -13.32
C ASP A 524 0.38 33.13 -14.37
N PHE A 525 0.68 32.47 -15.49
CA PHE A 525 -0.29 32.32 -16.57
C PHE A 525 -1.51 31.50 -16.16
N VAL A 526 -1.33 30.53 -15.24
CA VAL A 526 -2.40 29.66 -14.76
C VAL A 526 -3.38 30.47 -13.92
N GLY A 527 -2.89 31.29 -12.99
CA GLY A 527 -3.70 32.15 -12.15
C GLY A 527 -4.43 33.22 -12.95
N ASP A 528 -3.75 33.90 -13.88
CA ASP A 528 -4.35 34.92 -14.72
C ASP A 528 -5.43 34.33 -15.65
N ALA A 529 -5.15 33.21 -16.31
CA ALA A 529 -6.11 32.54 -17.18
C ALA A 529 -7.35 32.07 -16.38
N CYS A 530 -7.17 31.39 -15.25
CA CYS A 530 -8.28 30.94 -14.41
C CYS A 530 -9.10 32.12 -13.89
N SER A 531 -8.46 33.22 -13.45
CA SER A 531 -9.18 34.41 -12.97
C SER A 531 -10.07 35.04 -14.04
N GLN A 532 -9.55 35.19 -15.26
CA GLN A 532 -10.32 35.73 -16.39
C GLN A 532 -11.48 34.80 -16.80
N LEU A 533 -11.25 33.48 -16.83
CA LEU A 533 -12.28 32.49 -17.13
C LEU A 533 -13.38 32.47 -16.06
N GLN A 534 -12.99 32.48 -14.77
CA GLN A 534 -13.93 32.56 -13.65
C GLN A 534 -14.83 33.79 -13.75
N SER A 535 -14.27 34.94 -14.10
CA SER A 535 -15.06 36.18 -14.27
C SER A 535 -16.11 36.03 -15.36
N ARG A 536 -15.74 35.46 -16.52
CA ARG A 536 -16.68 35.24 -17.64
C ARG A 536 -17.77 34.24 -17.29
N ILE A 537 -17.41 33.12 -16.67
CA ILE A 537 -18.37 32.07 -16.30
C ILE A 537 -19.33 32.58 -15.23
N ARG A 538 -18.84 33.27 -14.19
CA ARG A 538 -19.71 33.87 -13.16
C ARG A 538 -20.72 34.84 -13.77
N ALA A 539 -20.30 35.68 -14.72
CA ALA A 539 -21.19 36.63 -15.38
C ALA A 539 -22.28 35.93 -16.21
N ALA A 540 -21.93 34.86 -16.93
CA ALA A 540 -22.88 34.11 -17.75
C ALA A 540 -23.88 33.31 -16.90
N VAL A 541 -23.40 32.64 -15.83
CA VAL A 541 -24.27 31.85 -14.95
C VAL A 541 -25.25 32.75 -14.17
N ALA A 542 -24.81 33.93 -13.75
CA ALA A 542 -25.67 34.90 -13.04
C ALA A 542 -26.81 35.44 -13.90
N ALA A 543 -26.74 35.32 -15.24
CA ALA A 543 -27.80 35.74 -16.15
C ALA A 543 -28.89 34.66 -16.37
N GLU A 544 -28.60 33.40 -16.04
CA GLU A 544 -29.47 32.25 -16.32
C GLU A 544 -30.11 31.71 -15.03
N THR A 545 -31.28 31.08 -15.14
CA THR A 545 -31.93 30.38 -14.02
C THR A 545 -31.30 29.01 -13.79
N PHE A 546 -31.47 28.44 -12.59
CA PHE A 546 -30.88 27.16 -12.24
C PHE A 546 -31.29 26.00 -13.16
N ASP A 547 -32.58 25.87 -13.51
CA ASP A 547 -33.05 24.77 -14.39
C ASP A 547 -32.48 24.92 -15.82
N MET A 548 -32.44 26.14 -16.35
CA MET A 548 -31.84 26.42 -17.66
C MET A 548 -30.35 26.12 -17.67
N PHE A 549 -29.64 26.52 -16.62
CA PHE A 549 -28.24 26.20 -16.46
C PHE A 549 -28.01 24.69 -16.28
N HIS A 550 -28.82 23.99 -15.48
CA HIS A 550 -28.67 22.56 -15.26
C HIS A 550 -28.84 21.74 -16.55
N ARG A 551 -29.79 22.12 -17.43
CA ARG A 551 -30.00 21.45 -18.72
C ARG A 551 -28.96 21.79 -19.78
N ASN A 552 -28.51 23.05 -19.83
CA ASN A 552 -27.66 23.58 -20.90
C ASN A 552 -26.25 23.99 -20.43
N SER A 553 -25.80 23.48 -19.29
CA SER A 553 -24.54 23.87 -18.63
C SER A 553 -23.33 23.83 -19.57
N ALA A 554 -23.21 22.77 -20.36
CA ALA A 554 -22.14 22.60 -21.36
C ALA A 554 -22.13 23.75 -22.38
N GLN A 555 -23.27 24.12 -22.94
CA GLN A 555 -23.36 25.16 -23.95
C GLN A 555 -23.12 26.55 -23.35
N ILE A 556 -23.71 26.84 -22.18
CA ILE A 556 -23.56 28.13 -21.49
C ILE A 556 -22.10 28.39 -21.13
N ILE A 557 -21.41 27.41 -20.55
CA ILE A 557 -20.00 27.55 -20.17
C ILE A 557 -19.09 27.68 -21.40
N THR A 558 -19.35 26.92 -22.46
CA THR A 558 -18.59 27.00 -23.72
C THR A 558 -18.71 28.40 -24.34
N VAL A 559 -19.93 28.93 -24.44
CA VAL A 559 -20.18 30.29 -24.95
C VAL A 559 -19.55 31.34 -24.05
N ALA A 560 -19.63 31.19 -22.72
CA ALA A 560 -19.02 32.12 -21.77
C ALA A 560 -17.50 32.19 -21.90
N VAL A 561 -16.84 31.06 -22.11
CA VAL A 561 -15.37 30.98 -22.19
C VAL A 561 -14.87 31.48 -23.54
N PHE A 562 -15.40 30.96 -24.64
CA PHE A 562 -14.88 31.26 -25.97
C PHE A 562 -15.46 32.54 -26.59
N GLY A 563 -16.65 32.97 -26.14
CA GLY A 563 -17.43 34.03 -26.77
C GLY A 563 -18.10 33.56 -28.06
N CYS A 564 -18.95 34.42 -28.64
CA CYS A 564 -19.59 34.17 -29.93
C CYS A 564 -18.81 34.83 -31.08
N ASP A 565 -18.83 34.19 -32.24
CA ASP A 565 -18.43 34.79 -33.51
C ASP A 565 -19.50 35.73 -34.08
N ASP A 566 -19.18 36.48 -35.13
CA ASP A 566 -20.06 37.45 -35.79
C ASP A 566 -21.38 36.83 -36.32
N LYS A 567 -21.46 35.49 -36.37
CA LYS A 567 -22.63 34.69 -36.77
C LYS A 567 -23.43 34.14 -35.59
N GLY A 568 -23.03 34.42 -34.35
CA GLY A 568 -23.71 33.95 -33.13
C GLY A 568 -23.33 32.53 -32.66
N GLU A 569 -22.40 31.86 -33.33
CA GLU A 569 -21.88 30.54 -32.91
C GLU A 569 -20.69 30.68 -31.94
N PRO A 570 -20.49 29.75 -30.99
CA PRO A 570 -19.36 29.79 -30.07
C PRO A 570 -18.03 29.62 -30.82
N ARG A 571 -17.04 30.45 -30.50
CA ARG A 571 -15.67 30.30 -30.98
C ARG A 571 -15.10 28.96 -30.55
N GLN A 572 -14.25 28.37 -31.39
CA GLN A 572 -13.64 27.07 -31.07
C GLN A 572 -12.49 27.17 -30.06
N ARG A 573 -11.82 28.33 -29.96
CA ARG A 573 -10.61 28.52 -29.13
C ARG A 573 -10.53 29.93 -28.57
N LEU A 574 -9.95 30.05 -27.37
CA LEU A 574 -9.65 31.34 -26.75
C LEU A 574 -8.14 31.60 -26.82
N TYR A 575 -7.75 32.73 -27.40
CA TYR A 575 -6.34 33.10 -27.58
C TYR A 575 -5.96 34.29 -26.69
N PHE A 576 -4.95 34.10 -25.84
CA PHE A 576 -4.35 35.16 -25.03
C PHE A 576 -3.15 35.78 -25.75
N LYS A 577 -3.30 37.03 -26.21
CA LYS A 577 -2.25 37.72 -27.00
C LYS A 577 -0.96 37.98 -26.23
N ALA A 578 -1.02 38.13 -24.91
CA ALA A 578 0.11 38.56 -24.09
C ALA A 578 1.18 37.46 -23.90
N ASN A 579 0.74 36.20 -23.77
CA ASN A 579 1.60 35.03 -23.53
C ASN A 579 1.43 33.90 -24.57
N ARG A 580 0.59 34.11 -25.60
CA ARG A 580 0.26 33.12 -26.65
C ARG A 580 -0.35 31.82 -26.11
N LEU A 581 -1.01 31.88 -24.95
CA LEU A 581 -1.76 30.76 -24.41
C LEU A 581 -3.04 30.56 -25.24
N VAL A 582 -3.31 29.30 -25.58
CA VAL A 582 -4.52 28.89 -26.28
C VAL A 582 -5.29 27.95 -25.38
N ILE A 583 -6.58 28.21 -25.18
CA ILE A 583 -7.51 27.27 -24.57
C ILE A 583 -8.27 26.59 -25.71
N ASP A 584 -8.17 25.27 -25.75
CA ASP A 584 -8.75 24.43 -26.81
C ASP A 584 -10.15 23.92 -26.46
N SER A 585 -10.36 23.49 -25.21
CA SER A 585 -11.63 22.94 -24.76
C SER A 585 -11.87 23.23 -23.28
N VAL A 586 -13.16 23.17 -22.88
CA VAL A 586 -13.60 23.30 -21.50
C VAL A 586 -14.46 22.09 -21.15
N ASP A 587 -14.02 21.33 -20.16
CA ASP A 587 -14.70 20.14 -19.68
C ASP A 587 -15.29 20.41 -18.29
N ILE A 588 -16.59 20.18 -18.14
CA ILE A 588 -17.28 20.27 -16.86
C ILE A 588 -17.11 18.94 -16.14
N GLN A 589 -16.27 18.91 -15.10
CA GLN A 589 -16.02 17.69 -14.33
C GLN A 589 -17.14 17.45 -13.30
N GLN A 590 -17.55 18.50 -12.59
CA GLN A 590 -18.54 18.39 -11.53
C GLN A 590 -19.33 19.68 -11.35
N VAL A 591 -20.63 19.54 -11.12
CA VAL A 591 -21.55 20.63 -10.75
C VAL A 591 -22.25 20.23 -9.46
N GLU A 592 -21.97 20.93 -8.37
CA GLU A 592 -22.60 20.65 -7.07
C GLU A 592 -23.39 21.86 -6.57
N CYS A 593 -24.57 21.62 -6.02
CA CYS A 593 -25.27 22.63 -5.22
C CYS A 593 -24.59 22.75 -3.86
N ILE A 594 -24.23 23.98 -3.47
CA ILE A 594 -23.65 24.26 -2.15
C ILE A 594 -24.75 24.17 -1.08
N ASP A 595 -25.96 24.61 -1.41
CA ASP A 595 -27.10 24.56 -0.51
C ASP A 595 -27.67 23.14 -0.37
N VAL A 596 -27.68 22.64 0.86
CA VAL A 596 -28.20 21.32 1.24
C VAL A 596 -29.69 21.23 0.95
N ALA A 597 -30.45 22.31 1.18
CA ALA A 597 -31.91 22.31 0.97
C ALA A 597 -32.28 22.12 -0.51
N THR A 598 -31.52 22.76 -1.40
CA THR A 598 -31.71 22.63 -2.86
C THR A 598 -31.32 21.23 -3.33
N LYS A 599 -30.25 20.64 -2.79
CA LYS A 599 -29.84 19.25 -3.07
C LYS A 599 -30.89 18.23 -2.65
N GLU A 600 -31.48 18.36 -1.46
CA GLU A 600 -32.57 17.50 -1.02
C GLU A 600 -33.82 17.64 -1.88
N SER A 601 -34.13 18.87 -2.32
CA SER A 601 -35.25 19.15 -3.20
C SER A 601 -35.09 18.50 -4.58
N LEU A 602 -33.86 18.54 -5.13
CA LEU A 602 -33.50 17.82 -6.35
C LEU A 602 -33.64 16.30 -6.18
N GLN A 603 -33.16 15.73 -5.07
CA GLN A 603 -33.31 14.31 -4.79
C GLN A 603 -34.78 13.87 -4.70
N LYS A 604 -35.63 14.69 -4.07
CA LYS A 604 -37.08 14.45 -4.03
C LYS A 604 -37.69 14.49 -5.44
N SER A 605 -37.27 15.44 -6.28
CA SER A 605 -37.71 15.53 -7.67
C SER A 605 -37.33 14.29 -8.49
N VAL A 606 -36.09 13.81 -8.36
CA VAL A 606 -35.63 12.58 -9.03
C VAL A 606 -36.41 11.35 -8.54
N LYS A 607 -36.66 11.25 -7.23
CA LYS A 607 -37.47 10.16 -6.66
C LYS A 607 -38.89 10.16 -7.23
N LEU A 608 -39.53 11.32 -7.28
CA LEU A 608 -40.85 11.48 -7.89
C LEU A 608 -40.84 11.12 -9.38
N ALA A 609 -39.80 11.51 -10.13
CA ALA A 609 -39.67 11.13 -11.52
C ALA A 609 -39.58 9.60 -11.70
N ILE A 610 -38.80 8.91 -10.87
CA ILE A 610 -38.72 7.45 -10.87
C ILE A 610 -40.09 6.85 -10.53
N GLU A 611 -40.74 7.30 -9.46
CA GLU A 611 -42.09 6.85 -9.06
C GLU A 611 -43.11 7.01 -10.19
N ILE A 612 -43.09 8.15 -10.90
CA ILE A 612 -43.95 8.41 -12.07
C ILE A 612 -43.65 7.42 -13.19
N THR A 613 -42.37 7.18 -13.53
CA THR A 613 -42.01 6.24 -14.59
C THR A 613 -42.38 4.80 -14.23
N THR A 614 -42.19 4.38 -12.97
CA THR A 614 -42.59 3.05 -12.48
C THR A 614 -44.11 2.90 -12.50
N ALA A 615 -44.86 3.88 -12.00
CA ALA A 615 -46.32 3.86 -12.05
C ALA A 615 -46.85 3.81 -13.49
N SER A 616 -46.23 4.57 -14.40
CA SER A 616 -46.56 4.54 -15.83
C SER A 616 -46.28 3.16 -16.45
N GLN A 617 -45.15 2.54 -16.12
CA GLN A 617 -44.83 1.19 -16.60
C GLN A 617 -45.77 0.13 -16.02
N GLU A 618 -46.08 0.21 -14.73
CA GLU A 618 -47.04 -0.68 -14.08
C GLU A 618 -48.43 -0.56 -14.69
N GLN A 619 -48.89 0.67 -14.95
CA GLN A 619 -50.17 0.92 -15.58
C GLN A 619 -50.22 0.38 -17.01
N ALA A 620 -49.15 0.54 -17.80
CA ALA A 620 -49.05 -0.06 -19.13
C ALA A 620 -49.05 -1.61 -19.08
N ALA A 621 -48.36 -2.21 -18.10
CA ALA A 621 -48.37 -3.65 -17.89
C ALA A 621 -49.77 -4.16 -17.48
N ARG A 622 -50.47 -3.44 -16.60
CA ARG A 622 -51.85 -3.77 -16.22
C ARG A 622 -52.80 -3.67 -17.41
N GLN A 623 -52.68 -2.63 -18.24
CA GLN A 623 -53.51 -2.48 -19.45
C GLN A 623 -53.26 -3.61 -20.45
N THR A 624 -51.99 -3.96 -20.71
CA THR A 624 -51.67 -5.08 -21.62
C THR A 624 -52.17 -6.42 -21.06
N ALA A 625 -52.09 -6.64 -19.75
CA ALA A 625 -52.67 -7.81 -19.10
C ALA A 625 -54.21 -7.84 -19.21
N GLN A 626 -54.88 -6.71 -19.03
CA GLN A 626 -56.34 -6.60 -19.19
C GLN A 626 -56.77 -6.90 -20.64
N VAL A 627 -56.07 -6.35 -21.63
CA VAL A 627 -56.34 -6.62 -23.05
C VAL A 627 -56.17 -8.11 -23.35
N LYS A 628 -55.07 -8.73 -22.90
CA LYS A 628 -54.86 -10.19 -23.06
C LYS A 628 -55.96 -11.02 -22.40
N ASN A 629 -56.35 -10.68 -21.17
CA ASN A 629 -57.46 -11.35 -20.48
C ASN A 629 -58.78 -11.21 -21.23
N GLN A 630 -59.05 -10.04 -21.82
CA GLN A 630 -60.26 -9.81 -22.59
C GLN A 630 -60.27 -10.62 -23.89
N ILE A 631 -59.13 -10.70 -24.59
CA ILE A 631 -58.98 -11.55 -25.79
C ILE A 631 -59.21 -13.01 -25.42
N ALA A 632 -58.54 -13.51 -24.36
CA ALA A 632 -58.69 -14.89 -23.92
C ALA A 632 -60.13 -15.24 -23.52
N LYS A 633 -60.84 -14.32 -22.84
CA LYS A 633 -62.27 -14.48 -22.54
C LYS A 633 -63.12 -14.55 -23.81
N GLY A 634 -62.88 -13.66 -24.77
CA GLY A 634 -63.60 -13.66 -26.05
C GLY A 634 -63.35 -14.93 -26.87
N GLU A 635 -62.12 -15.44 -26.89
CA GLU A 635 -61.78 -16.72 -27.53
C GLU A 635 -62.47 -17.91 -26.86
N LEU A 636 -62.46 -17.95 -25.52
CA LEU A 636 -63.14 -18.99 -24.75
C LEU A 636 -64.66 -18.97 -25.00
N GLU A 637 -65.29 -17.79 -24.97
CA GLU A 637 -66.72 -17.65 -25.26
C GLU A 637 -67.06 -18.11 -26.68
N ARG A 638 -66.21 -17.77 -27.66
CA ARG A 638 -66.36 -18.26 -29.04
C ARG A 638 -66.24 -19.77 -29.12
N GLN A 639 -65.28 -20.38 -28.43
CA GLN A 639 -65.15 -21.85 -28.37
C GLN A 639 -66.40 -22.49 -27.75
N ILE A 640 -66.88 -21.97 -26.61
CA ILE A 640 -68.11 -22.46 -25.97
C ILE A 640 -69.31 -22.39 -26.92
N LEU A 641 -69.43 -21.32 -27.72
CA LEU A 641 -70.51 -21.19 -28.70
C LEU A 641 -70.37 -22.19 -29.86
N LEU A 642 -69.14 -22.45 -30.32
CA LEU A 642 -68.88 -23.46 -31.35
C LEU A 642 -69.23 -24.86 -30.83
N ASP A 643 -68.76 -25.22 -29.64
CA ASP A 643 -69.06 -26.51 -29.00
C ASP A 643 -70.56 -26.68 -28.79
N LYS A 644 -71.26 -25.64 -28.33
CA LYS A 644 -72.72 -25.65 -28.22
C LYS A 644 -73.41 -25.80 -29.57
N SER A 645 -72.91 -25.14 -30.61
CA SER A 645 -73.46 -25.27 -31.96
C SER A 645 -73.26 -26.67 -32.52
N GLU A 646 -72.10 -27.31 -32.27
CA GLU A 646 -71.85 -28.69 -32.67
C GLU A 646 -72.72 -29.67 -31.89
N ALA A 647 -72.85 -29.47 -30.58
CA ALA A 647 -73.76 -30.25 -29.75
C ALA A 647 -75.22 -30.13 -30.22
N GLU A 648 -75.67 -28.92 -30.60
CA GLU A 648 -77.03 -28.72 -31.12
C GLU A 648 -77.22 -29.32 -32.53
N LYS A 649 -76.19 -29.39 -33.37
CA LYS A 649 -76.25 -30.13 -34.65
C LYS A 649 -76.46 -31.63 -34.42
N GLU A 650 -75.65 -32.23 -33.54
CA GLU A 650 -75.81 -33.63 -33.16
C GLU A 650 -77.16 -33.89 -32.48
N ARG A 651 -77.62 -32.94 -31.65
CA ARG A 651 -78.94 -33.00 -31.02
C ARG A 651 -80.07 -32.97 -32.05
N LYS A 652 -79.95 -32.18 -33.12
CA LYS A 652 -80.92 -32.18 -34.23
C LYS A 652 -81.00 -33.55 -34.89
N ILE A 653 -79.85 -34.17 -35.18
CA ILE A 653 -79.78 -35.52 -35.77
C ILE A 653 -80.44 -36.54 -34.83
N LEU A 654 -80.15 -36.48 -33.53
CA LEU A 654 -80.79 -37.34 -32.54
C LEU A 654 -82.32 -37.14 -32.51
N LEU A 655 -82.77 -35.88 -32.56
CA LEU A 655 -84.20 -35.57 -32.59
C LEU A 655 -84.88 -36.05 -33.88
N GLU A 656 -84.20 -36.00 -35.02
CA GLU A 656 -84.68 -36.57 -36.29
C GLU A 656 -84.85 -38.09 -36.14
N TYR A 657 -83.85 -38.81 -35.63
CA TYR A 657 -83.97 -40.26 -35.39
C TYR A 657 -85.03 -40.62 -34.35
N LEU A 658 -85.20 -39.81 -33.31
CA LEU A 658 -86.28 -40.00 -32.34
C LEU A 658 -87.65 -39.77 -32.97
N ALA A 659 -87.80 -38.75 -33.82
CA ALA A 659 -89.03 -38.50 -34.56
C ALA A 659 -89.34 -39.61 -35.57
N GLU A 660 -88.33 -40.11 -36.29
CA GLU A 660 -88.47 -41.28 -37.16
C GLU A 660 -88.88 -42.52 -36.37
N SER A 661 -88.22 -42.79 -35.25
CA SER A 661 -88.56 -43.91 -34.36
C SER A 661 -89.99 -43.78 -33.82
N ALA A 662 -90.40 -42.59 -33.38
CA ALA A 662 -91.75 -42.34 -32.92
C ALA A 662 -92.79 -42.46 -34.04
N ALA A 663 -92.45 -42.04 -35.27
CA ALA A 663 -93.31 -42.23 -36.44
C ALA A 663 -93.45 -43.71 -36.81
N ILE A 664 -92.36 -44.49 -36.76
CA ILE A 664 -92.38 -45.94 -36.98
C ILE A 664 -93.20 -46.63 -35.88
N GLU A 665 -93.04 -46.24 -34.62
CA GLU A 665 -93.80 -46.79 -33.49
C GLU A 665 -95.30 -46.48 -33.63
N SER A 666 -95.66 -45.23 -33.91
CA SER A 666 -97.05 -44.82 -34.12
C SER A 666 -97.69 -45.50 -35.33
N THR A 667 -97.01 -45.51 -36.48
CA THR A 667 -97.51 -46.21 -37.68
C THR A 667 -97.55 -47.72 -37.49
N GLY A 668 -96.60 -48.30 -36.77
CA GLY A 668 -96.57 -49.71 -36.39
C GLY A 668 -97.76 -50.09 -35.50
N ALA A 669 -98.02 -49.29 -34.46
CA ALA A 669 -99.16 -49.48 -33.57
C ALA A 669 -100.49 -49.36 -34.32
N SER A 670 -100.71 -48.28 -35.08
CA SER A 670 -101.94 -48.11 -35.87
C SER A 670 -102.12 -49.18 -36.94
N LYS A 671 -101.04 -49.62 -37.62
CA LYS A 671 -101.11 -50.69 -38.62
C LYS A 671 -101.39 -52.05 -37.99
N ALA A 672 -100.82 -52.34 -36.83
CA ALA A 672 -101.10 -53.55 -36.07
C ALA A 672 -102.57 -53.57 -35.60
N GLU A 673 -103.06 -52.47 -35.04
CA GLU A 673 -104.45 -52.32 -34.60
C GLU A 673 -105.44 -52.40 -35.78
N ALA A 674 -105.16 -51.72 -36.89
CA ALA A 674 -106.00 -51.80 -38.09
C ALA A 674 -106.04 -53.21 -38.69
N LYS A 675 -104.89 -53.94 -38.73
CA LYS A 675 -104.86 -55.34 -39.17
C LYS A 675 -105.63 -56.25 -38.23
N ALA A 676 -105.47 -56.10 -36.92
CA ALA A 676 -106.19 -56.88 -35.92
C ALA A 676 -107.71 -56.65 -36.01
N ASN A 677 -108.14 -55.39 -36.20
CA ASN A 677 -109.55 -55.06 -36.41
C ASN A 677 -110.09 -55.59 -37.75
N ALA A 678 -109.31 -55.53 -38.83
CA ALA A 678 -109.71 -56.10 -40.12
C ALA A 678 -109.86 -57.62 -40.05
N GLU A 679 -108.93 -58.33 -39.39
CA GLU A 679 -109.05 -59.78 -39.16
C GLU A 679 -110.25 -60.11 -38.26
N LYS A 680 -110.48 -59.32 -37.20
CA LYS A 680 -111.67 -59.47 -36.36
C LYS A 680 -112.96 -59.32 -37.19
N MET A 681 -113.07 -58.29 -38.01
CA MET A 681 -114.23 -58.06 -38.88
C MET A 681 -114.42 -59.16 -39.93
N LEU A 682 -113.33 -59.70 -40.49
CA LEU A 682 -113.40 -60.85 -41.40
C LEU A 682 -113.96 -62.09 -40.68
N ILE A 683 -113.49 -62.38 -39.48
CA ILE A 683 -114.00 -63.51 -38.68
C ILE A 683 -115.47 -63.30 -38.33
N GLU A 684 -115.86 -62.09 -37.90
CA GLU A 684 -117.26 -61.75 -37.61
C GLU A 684 -118.12 -61.91 -38.87
N GLY A 685 -117.71 -61.36 -40.01
CA GLY A 685 -118.42 -61.50 -41.29
C GLY A 685 -118.58 -62.95 -41.73
N ASP A 686 -117.52 -63.77 -41.67
CA ASP A 686 -117.59 -65.21 -41.98
C ASP A 686 -118.53 -65.95 -41.03
N SER A 687 -118.55 -65.56 -39.74
CA SER A 687 -119.44 -66.15 -38.75
C SER A 687 -120.91 -65.76 -38.98
N GLU A 688 -121.18 -64.51 -39.39
CA GLU A 688 -122.52 -64.03 -39.72
C GLU A 688 -123.08 -64.71 -40.96
N VAL A 689 -122.27 -64.92 -42.00
CA VAL A 689 -122.67 -65.67 -43.20
C VAL A 689 -123.05 -67.10 -42.82
N LYS A 690 -122.22 -67.80 -42.05
CA LYS A 690 -122.52 -69.16 -41.56
C LYS A 690 -123.78 -69.20 -40.69
N MET A 691 -123.96 -68.21 -39.81
CA MET A 691 -125.17 -68.07 -39.00
C MET A 691 -126.41 -67.84 -39.87
N ALA A 692 -126.31 -67.04 -40.92
CA ALA A 692 -127.39 -66.78 -41.86
C ALA A 692 -127.75 -68.04 -42.67
N GLU A 693 -126.75 -68.80 -43.15
CA GLU A 693 -126.95 -70.09 -43.82
C GLU A 693 -127.70 -71.09 -42.91
N LEU A 694 -127.24 -71.25 -41.66
CA LEU A 694 -127.88 -72.14 -40.69
C LEU A 694 -129.31 -71.68 -40.34
N LYS A 695 -129.54 -70.37 -40.21
CA LYS A 695 -130.89 -69.81 -39.98
C LYS A 695 -131.80 -70.01 -41.19
N ALA A 696 -131.28 -69.88 -42.41
CA ALA A 696 -132.05 -70.14 -43.62
C ALA A 696 -132.46 -71.61 -43.70
N GLN A 697 -131.53 -72.54 -43.44
CA GLN A 697 -131.83 -73.98 -43.36
C GLN A 697 -132.86 -74.29 -42.27
N ALA A 698 -132.74 -73.68 -41.09
CA ALA A 698 -133.71 -73.86 -40.01
C ALA A 698 -135.12 -73.34 -40.40
N ARG A 699 -135.19 -72.17 -41.03
CA ARG A 699 -136.46 -71.62 -41.53
C ARG A 699 -137.08 -72.45 -42.64
N GLU A 700 -136.26 -73.00 -43.54
CA GLU A 700 -136.73 -73.87 -44.63
C GLU A 700 -137.39 -75.12 -44.04
N LEU A 701 -136.75 -75.77 -43.07
CA LEU A 701 -137.31 -76.88 -42.30
C LEU A 701 -138.60 -76.52 -41.53
N GLU A 702 -138.63 -75.36 -40.87
CA GLU A 702 -139.84 -74.88 -40.17
C GLU A 702 -141.01 -74.68 -41.15
N LEU A 703 -140.76 -74.03 -42.29
CA LEU A 703 -141.78 -73.77 -43.31
C LEU A 703 -142.26 -75.06 -44.00
N GLU A 704 -141.38 -76.03 -44.25
CA GLU A 704 -141.76 -77.34 -44.77
C GLU A 704 -142.70 -78.06 -43.79
N ALA A 705 -142.38 -78.06 -42.49
CA ALA A 705 -143.24 -78.64 -41.46
C ALA A 705 -144.59 -77.91 -41.34
N GLU A 706 -144.61 -76.58 -41.44
CA GLU A 706 -145.86 -75.79 -41.47
C GLU A 706 -146.71 -76.13 -42.71
N LEU A 707 -146.10 -76.25 -43.89
CA LEU A 707 -146.78 -76.65 -45.13
C LEU A 707 -147.41 -78.04 -45.03
N ASP A 708 -146.70 -79.00 -44.44
CA ASP A 708 -147.22 -80.37 -44.25
C ASP A 708 -148.46 -80.36 -43.33
N VAL A 709 -148.40 -79.64 -42.21
CA VAL A 709 -149.54 -79.47 -41.29
C VAL A 709 -150.72 -78.78 -42.00
N GLU A 710 -150.45 -77.73 -42.79
CA GLU A 710 -151.50 -77.02 -43.52
C GLU A 710 -152.10 -77.87 -44.65
N ALA A 711 -151.29 -78.69 -45.33
CA ALA A 711 -151.74 -79.63 -46.35
C ALA A 711 -152.66 -80.72 -45.76
N GLU A 712 -152.30 -81.31 -44.61
CA GLU A 712 -153.18 -82.25 -43.89
C GLU A 712 -154.50 -81.58 -43.47
N ARG A 713 -154.43 -80.36 -42.92
CA ARG A 713 -155.62 -79.59 -42.52
C ARG A 713 -156.54 -79.31 -43.70
N ARG A 714 -156.03 -78.79 -44.82
CA ARG A 714 -156.81 -78.55 -46.04
C ARG A 714 -157.35 -79.84 -46.64
N GLY A 715 -156.59 -80.94 -46.56
CA GLY A 715 -157.04 -82.27 -46.96
C GLY A 715 -158.28 -82.72 -46.19
N ALA A 716 -158.28 -82.53 -44.86
CA ALA A 716 -159.44 -82.82 -44.01
C ALA A 716 -160.64 -81.91 -44.31
N GLU A 717 -160.43 -80.60 -44.51
CA GLU A 717 -161.49 -79.65 -44.89
C GLU A 717 -162.13 -80.00 -46.24
N LEU A 718 -161.33 -80.35 -47.26
CA LEU A 718 -161.84 -80.78 -48.56
C LEU A 718 -162.62 -82.09 -48.48
N ALA A 719 -162.19 -83.04 -47.65
CA ALA A 719 -162.91 -84.28 -47.42
C ALA A 719 -164.29 -84.01 -46.76
N TYR A 720 -164.33 -83.14 -45.75
CA TYR A 720 -165.59 -82.69 -45.13
C TYR A 720 -166.52 -82.00 -46.14
N LEU A 721 -166.01 -81.08 -46.95
CA LEU A 721 -166.78 -80.38 -47.98
C LEU A 721 -167.35 -81.32 -49.04
N LYS A 722 -166.57 -82.33 -49.49
CA LYS A 722 -167.07 -83.35 -50.42
C LYS A 722 -168.27 -84.11 -49.85
N VAL A 723 -168.17 -84.55 -48.59
CA VAL A 723 -169.26 -85.25 -47.91
C VAL A 723 -170.51 -84.36 -47.77
N MET A 724 -170.33 -83.08 -47.42
CA MET A 724 -171.43 -82.13 -47.33
C MET A 724 -172.12 -81.89 -48.69
N ASN A 725 -171.33 -81.72 -49.76
CA ASN A 725 -171.86 -81.54 -51.11
C ASN A 725 -172.59 -82.79 -51.63
N GLU A 726 -172.06 -83.98 -51.38
CA GLU A 726 -172.75 -85.24 -51.72
C GLU A 726 -174.11 -85.33 -51.00
N MET A 727 -174.15 -84.95 -49.72
CA MET A 727 -175.39 -84.92 -48.93
C MET A 727 -176.41 -83.89 -49.46
N GLU A 728 -175.95 -82.73 -49.93
CA GLU A 728 -176.80 -81.72 -50.58
C GLU A 728 -177.34 -82.21 -51.93
N ILE A 729 -176.49 -82.83 -52.76
CA ILE A 729 -176.90 -83.43 -54.04
C ILE A 729 -177.93 -84.52 -53.78
N GLU A 730 -177.71 -85.38 -52.79
CA GLU A 730 -178.63 -86.44 -52.42
C GLU A 730 -179.98 -85.88 -51.97
N LYS A 731 -179.99 -84.88 -51.08
CA LYS A 731 -181.20 -84.17 -50.65
C LYS A 731 -181.95 -83.54 -51.82
N ALA A 732 -181.25 -82.84 -52.71
CA ALA A 732 -181.85 -82.21 -53.89
C ALA A 732 -182.41 -83.25 -54.87
N SER A 733 -181.72 -84.36 -55.08
CA SER A 733 -182.17 -85.46 -55.93
C SER A 733 -183.44 -86.12 -55.40
N GLN A 734 -183.52 -86.35 -54.08
CA GLN A 734 -184.69 -86.92 -53.42
C GLN A 734 -185.88 -85.95 -53.47
N MET A 735 -185.66 -84.65 -53.25
CA MET A 735 -186.68 -83.61 -53.41
C MET A 735 -187.22 -83.56 -54.85
N ALA A 736 -186.32 -83.57 -55.84
CA ALA A 736 -186.69 -83.56 -57.25
C ALA A 736 -187.45 -84.85 -57.66
N ALA A 737 -187.07 -86.01 -57.12
CA ALA A 737 -187.78 -87.28 -57.31
C ALA A 737 -189.20 -87.25 -56.72
N ILE A 738 -189.37 -86.62 -55.54
CA ILE A 738 -190.68 -86.43 -54.91
C ILE A 738 -191.56 -85.49 -55.76
N GLU A 739 -191.01 -84.39 -56.28
CA GLU A 739 -191.73 -83.45 -57.15
C GLU A 739 -192.13 -84.08 -58.48
N THR A 740 -191.20 -84.77 -59.15
CA THR A 740 -191.49 -85.49 -60.40
C THR A 740 -192.54 -86.58 -60.18
N GLY A 741 -192.47 -87.31 -59.07
CA GLY A 741 -193.49 -88.28 -58.68
C GLY A 741 -194.87 -87.64 -58.42
N LYS A 742 -194.90 -86.47 -57.78
CA LYS A 742 -196.14 -85.69 -57.55
C LYS A 742 -196.72 -85.20 -58.87
N PHE A 743 -195.88 -84.67 -59.76
CA PHE A 743 -196.27 -84.18 -61.09
C PHE A 743 -196.80 -85.33 -61.97
N GLN A 744 -196.12 -86.47 -61.99
CA GLN A 744 -196.52 -87.64 -62.75
C GLN A 744 -197.88 -88.19 -62.30
N LYS A 745 -198.15 -88.22 -60.99
CA LYS A 745 -199.47 -88.59 -60.44
C LYS A 745 -200.55 -87.57 -60.77
N CYS A 746 -200.24 -86.27 -60.75
CA CYS A 746 -201.17 -85.21 -61.17
C CYS A 746 -201.52 -85.32 -62.65
N VAL A 747 -200.55 -85.59 -63.52
CA VAL A 747 -200.80 -85.76 -64.96
C VAL A 747 -201.60 -87.05 -65.24
N GLY A 748 -201.32 -88.13 -64.52
CA GLY A 748 -201.99 -89.41 -64.71
C GLY A 748 -203.48 -89.43 -64.29
N SER A 749 -203.83 -88.73 -63.21
CA SER A 749 -205.19 -88.75 -62.64
C SER A 749 -206.22 -87.93 -63.45
N VAL A 750 -205.76 -86.94 -64.20
CA VAL A 750 -206.64 -86.11 -65.05
C VAL A 750 -206.92 -86.77 -66.40
N GLY A 751 -206.12 -87.79 -66.79
CA GLY A 751 -206.22 -88.47 -68.08
C GLY A 751 -205.82 -87.55 -69.24
N ARG A 752 -205.26 -88.11 -70.33
CA ARG A 752 -204.67 -87.25 -71.38
C ARG A 752 -205.72 -86.48 -72.20
N ASP A 753 -206.95 -86.96 -72.31
CA ASP A 753 -207.94 -86.36 -73.22
C ASP A 753 -208.57 -85.06 -72.68
N THR A 754 -208.70 -84.93 -71.36
CA THR A 754 -209.17 -83.71 -70.68
C THR A 754 -208.18 -82.56 -70.83
N ILE A 755 -206.87 -82.88 -70.84
CA ILE A 755 -205.83 -81.87 -70.99
C ILE A 755 -205.82 -81.25 -72.40
N ALA A 756 -206.45 -81.87 -73.41
CA ALA A 756 -206.44 -81.26 -74.73
C ALA A 756 -207.74 -81.14 -75.53
N ALA A 757 -208.91 -81.63 -75.10
CA ALA A 757 -210.12 -80.89 -75.47
C ALA A 757 -209.99 -79.37 -75.09
N MET A 758 -209.23 -79.07 -74.02
CA MET A 758 -208.92 -77.71 -73.55
C MET A 758 -207.97 -76.90 -74.46
N ALA A 759 -207.11 -77.51 -75.27
CA ALA A 759 -206.22 -76.75 -76.16
C ALA A 759 -206.92 -76.32 -77.46
N ARG A 760 -207.92 -77.06 -77.95
CA ARG A 760 -208.69 -76.73 -79.18
C ARG A 760 -210.02 -76.01 -78.94
N ALA A 761 -210.48 -75.81 -77.71
CA ALA A 761 -211.72 -75.06 -77.42
C ALA A 761 -211.63 -73.53 -77.71
N GLY A 762 -210.43 -72.97 -77.92
CA GLY A 762 -210.22 -71.53 -78.14
C GLY A 762 -210.66 -70.99 -79.51
N PRO A 763 -210.13 -71.51 -80.65
CA PRO A 763 -210.42 -70.94 -81.96
C PRO A 763 -211.89 -71.06 -82.42
N GLU A 764 -212.66 -72.05 -81.97
CA GLU A 764 -214.07 -72.22 -82.39
C GLU A 764 -215.10 -71.47 -81.52
N MET A 765 -214.81 -71.20 -80.25
CA MET A 765 -215.67 -70.30 -79.44
C MET A 765 -215.37 -68.83 -79.77
N GLN A 766 -214.10 -68.49 -80.06
CA GLN A 766 -213.70 -67.14 -80.49
C GLN A 766 -213.96 -66.87 -81.99
N ALA A 767 -213.98 -67.88 -82.89
CA ALA A 767 -214.51 -67.71 -84.25
C ALA A 767 -216.05 -67.58 -84.27
N LYS A 768 -216.78 -68.17 -83.32
CA LYS A 768 -218.22 -67.88 -83.16
C LYS A 768 -218.49 -66.45 -82.69
N LEU A 769 -217.53 -65.78 -82.06
CA LEU A 769 -217.62 -64.35 -81.76
C LEU A 769 -217.09 -63.46 -82.91
N LEU A 770 -216.08 -63.89 -83.67
CA LEU A 770 -215.62 -63.16 -84.87
C LEU A 770 -216.53 -63.34 -86.10
N LYS A 771 -217.51 -64.25 -86.09
CA LYS A 771 -218.57 -64.35 -87.13
C LYS A 771 -219.84 -63.55 -86.81
N GLY A 772 -219.99 -62.99 -85.59
CA GLY A 772 -221.18 -62.24 -85.16
C GLY A 772 -221.08 -60.70 -85.20
N LEU A 773 -219.89 -60.10 -85.10
CA LEU A 773 -219.76 -58.64 -84.89
C LEU A 773 -218.70 -57.91 -85.75
N GLY A 774 -217.97 -58.62 -86.63
CA GLY A 774 -217.20 -58.09 -87.76
C GLY A 774 -216.41 -56.78 -87.56
N LEU A 775 -215.14 -56.85 -87.13
CA LEU A 775 -214.11 -55.86 -87.51
C LEU A 775 -212.69 -56.40 -87.27
N GLN A 776 -211.79 -55.91 -88.13
CA GLN A 776 -210.39 -56.27 -88.36
C GLN A 776 -209.49 -55.74 -87.22
N GLY A 777 -208.45 -56.44 -86.77
CA GLY A 777 -207.24 -56.78 -87.51
C GLY A 777 -206.18 -55.71 -87.26
N TYR A 778 -205.01 -56.09 -86.73
CA TYR A 778 -203.69 -55.78 -87.30
C TYR A 778 -202.56 -56.09 -86.31
N LEU A 779 -201.52 -56.69 -86.90
CA LEU A 779 -200.24 -57.08 -86.34
C LEU A 779 -199.20 -56.10 -86.93
N MET A 780 -198.36 -55.48 -86.09
CA MET A 780 -197.11 -54.82 -86.50
C MET A 780 -196.22 -54.71 -85.26
N THR A 781 -195.09 -55.38 -85.06
CA THR A 781 -193.93 -55.83 -85.89
C THR A 781 -193.01 -54.70 -86.35
N ASP A 782 -191.82 -54.65 -85.74
CA ASP A 782 -190.50 -54.73 -86.41
C ASP A 782 -189.46 -54.76 -85.27
N GLY A 783 -188.38 -55.55 -85.25
CA GLY A 783 -187.77 -56.35 -86.31
C GLY A 783 -186.41 -56.92 -85.93
N GLN A 784 -186.03 -56.98 -84.65
CA GLN A 784 -184.72 -57.50 -84.21
C GLN A 784 -184.68 -57.85 -82.71
N SER A 785 -185.59 -58.63 -82.14
CA SER A 785 -185.66 -60.09 -82.35
C SER A 785 -186.72 -60.65 -81.36
N PRO A 786 -187.39 -61.79 -81.60
CA PRO A 786 -188.82 -61.98 -81.33
C PRO A 786 -189.20 -61.98 -79.84
N ILE A 787 -189.86 -60.90 -79.44
CA ILE A 787 -190.53 -60.70 -78.15
C ILE A 787 -191.97 -61.19 -78.31
N ASN A 788 -192.33 -62.26 -77.60
CA ASN A 788 -193.68 -62.81 -77.62
C ASN A 788 -194.60 -61.99 -76.70
N LEU A 789 -195.44 -61.14 -77.31
CA LEU A 789 -196.43 -60.28 -76.63
C LEU A 789 -197.66 -61.04 -76.07
N MET A 790 -197.63 -62.38 -76.03
CA MET A 790 -198.68 -63.23 -75.42
C MET A 790 -198.68 -63.24 -73.88
N ASN A 791 -197.54 -62.99 -73.21
CA ASN A 791 -197.49 -63.07 -71.74
C ASN A 791 -197.82 -61.77 -71.00
N ALA A 792 -198.16 -60.69 -71.73
CA ALA A 792 -198.50 -59.40 -71.13
C ALA A 792 -199.96 -59.30 -70.61
N ALA A 793 -200.77 -60.37 -70.68
CA ALA A 793 -202.15 -60.38 -70.17
C ALA A 793 -202.43 -61.42 -69.06
N SER A 794 -201.43 -62.18 -68.57
CA SER A 794 -201.63 -63.32 -67.67
C SER A 794 -201.06 -63.20 -66.23
N SER A 795 -200.57 -62.05 -65.78
CA SER A 795 -200.15 -61.91 -64.37
C SER A 795 -200.54 -60.59 -63.69
N LEU A 796 -201.70 -60.05 -64.04
CA LEU A 796 -202.57 -59.29 -63.12
C LEU A 796 -203.29 -60.23 -62.12
N VAL A 797 -202.81 -61.49 -62.02
CA VAL A 797 -203.13 -62.47 -60.99
C VAL A 797 -201.83 -63.22 -60.63
N PRO A 798 -201.12 -62.80 -59.56
CA PRO A 798 -199.93 -63.47 -59.05
C PRO A 798 -200.08 -63.89 -57.57
N GLY A 799 -199.67 -65.13 -57.27
CA GLY A 799 -199.52 -65.63 -55.91
C GLY A 799 -198.68 -66.91 -55.91
N GLY A 800 -197.71 -66.97 -55.00
CA GLY A 800 -196.94 -68.19 -54.72
C GLY A 800 -195.54 -67.93 -54.18
N VAL A 801 -195.46 -67.73 -52.87
CA VAL A 801 -194.31 -67.41 -51.99
C VAL A 801 -193.14 -68.40 -52.07
N ALA A 802 -191.90 -67.91 -51.87
CA ALA A 802 -190.96 -68.33 -50.82
C ALA A 802 -189.69 -67.47 -50.84
#